data_AF-A0A3D6EQV0-F1
#
_entry.id   AF-A0A3D6EQV0-F1
#
_cell.length_a   1.000
_cell.length_b   1.000
_cell.length_c   1.000
_cell.angle_alpha   90.00
_cell.angle_beta   90.00
_cell.angle_gamma   90.00
#
_symmetry.space_group_name_H-M   'P 1'
#
loop_
_entity.id
_entity.type
_entity.pdbx_description
1 polymer ?
#
loop_
_entity_poly.entity_id
_entity_poly.type
_entity_poly.pdbx_seq_one_letter_code
_entity_poly.pdbx_strand_id
1 'polypeptide(L)'
;AIPTFTVPVLKSNCPIAKTEVLYWPTSGSAVVLPGNKLDFAAMGVPVPQFPLTTDFSFAVYQFDGISYNRIGYKRQRFTIYGPVQVDAGQDKNICVGSSITLGSAAPDNHSFLWSTGNANDLNFLNSKTSPNPVFTGTQKGTFNYTLKVTNTLTGCVSVADDVMISVNEPKVNSISYSPRPTESILLSPVISDGFGGNNFTWTPAINLNNSQSVTPTFSSAVEGNYSYNVTVKDLNGCTGSGQVFVNVSDAAGDVTGTPASYSRIIVSWKDRSNNETGYLIRKSIGNNSSYFDLVTVEPNITSYEDTNVLKDVKYYYHVITLFGTTSKSSLEFSVNTNTLPAFTFKPTSYDMFGRAGDFDNDLDLDFVVGTSHVVWNSNGNFSSNSLTTGSGFFDAVADFDSDDDLDIFNGQVLKNNNGSFSQVIWSSDLKNDRPIVVDINGDNHVDIIDNRKIRLNVLGNSFNTIESTLPITHGQYGPGQTYALGDMDNDGDQDIVSQSELNLIVTSNSAGVFLSSTIIESNAFTTGLYMGQFEIGDLNNDGLLDIACAAIYKNLTIYLNKGNSSFSTIILPNTKINDRGLLKLGDMDNDGDLDIFITGNPLLWDNTKKYNAVFENNNGTFTQIKLPIGEPMLIDWVDFDNDGDLDIIASGYNVDGIYINNLNSNKYKTNTKPTAPQILCSTLAGNKLTMSWNRASDGETPAPGLTYNVYVKQNGAWVMTPLSNPINGFRKVAQRGNVDHNLSWTITLPNTGNIEWGVQTVDAQYVGSTFTTASLQYSSIANTSKSICSGEKSNIGLSSPAANPTFSWIVKEASPNITGSSAGSGNILDQTLTNSSNTTTGVVTYEITESFPSCLKKKYEVRVTVNPRPSSVVSLNGSSIICQGESVRLTAPTGVNYLWTNGSTNSYIDVTIAGTYSVLVTNQFGCNQRSSNVQITVNPRPKIFITPASPVLICQGSSVTLTASPQYVSQGSSLVLANIFTWSSGVISNSITVSNPGIYTVSTYNIQNNCTISNTIEVLHYTPVINIIRSGDVCLNGSAVLSYSGPAYTSLLWSTGATSNSITVYGPGSYSVTANFAGCSVPITDYEVINPCNIDPCLNKVKNRIDPCAIARKAADVVNKTETNELWLVDEPTIFPNPASTKVVIAIPYVTEKDIPINVYNVTGLKVLSSNLNSGRYYCEISIPDVPDGLYLVQIGVGEKEIRQKLEILKK
;
A
#
# COMPACT_ATOMS: atom_id res chain seq x y z
N ALA A 1 52.75 75.63 -16.57
CA ALA A 1 53.87 75.44 -17.50
C ALA A 1 54.62 76.76 -17.66
N ILE A 2 55.91 76.74 -18.04
CA ILE A 2 56.67 77.98 -18.30
C ILE A 2 56.20 78.56 -19.65
N PRO A 3 55.85 79.87 -19.73
CA PRO A 3 55.34 80.46 -20.97
C PRO A 3 56.44 80.61 -22.03
N THR A 4 56.19 80.06 -23.23
CA THR A 4 56.99 80.33 -24.44
C THR A 4 56.43 81.55 -25.15
N PHE A 5 57.29 82.55 -25.41
CA PHE A 5 56.88 83.80 -26.06
C PHE A 5 57.22 83.75 -27.56
N THR A 6 56.32 84.27 -28.40
CA THR A 6 56.57 84.42 -29.84
C THR A 6 56.71 85.90 -30.16
N VAL A 7 57.82 86.31 -30.78
CA VAL A 7 58.09 87.73 -31.05
C VAL A 7 57.83 88.03 -32.54
N PRO A 8 56.83 88.86 -32.89
CA PRO A 8 56.52 89.17 -34.27
C PRO A 8 57.57 90.11 -34.87
N VAL A 9 58.39 89.59 -35.78
CA VAL A 9 59.30 90.40 -36.60
C VAL A 9 58.50 91.15 -37.66
N LEU A 10 58.42 92.47 -37.54
CA LEU A 10 57.73 93.33 -38.51
C LEU A 10 58.45 93.29 -39.86
N LYS A 11 57.74 92.90 -40.93
CA LYS A 11 58.26 92.93 -42.31
C LYS A 11 58.61 94.36 -42.72
N SER A 12 59.90 94.64 -42.90
CA SER A 12 60.35 95.84 -43.60
C SER A 12 60.24 95.65 -45.12
N ASN A 13 59.45 96.48 -45.80
CA ASN A 13 59.29 96.44 -47.26
C ASN A 13 60.55 96.95 -47.99
N CYS A 14 61.54 96.09 -48.21
CA CYS A 14 62.67 96.36 -49.10
C CYS A 14 63.26 95.04 -49.66
N PRO A 15 63.37 94.85 -51.00
CA PRO A 15 63.69 93.55 -51.59
C PRO A 15 65.21 93.28 -51.73
N ILE A 16 65.89 92.99 -50.61
CA ILE A 16 67.25 92.42 -50.61
C ILE A 16 67.32 91.31 -49.56
N ALA A 17 67.92 90.16 -49.89
CA ALA A 17 68.06 89.03 -48.99
C ALA A 17 68.95 89.37 -47.77
N LYS A 18 68.31 89.52 -46.61
CA LYS A 18 68.96 89.69 -45.30
C LYS A 18 68.23 88.85 -44.26
N THR A 19 68.99 88.20 -43.39
CA THR A 19 68.45 87.40 -42.28
C THR A 19 68.90 88.05 -40.98
N GLU A 20 67.95 88.42 -40.13
CA GLU A 20 68.24 88.93 -38.79
C GLU A 20 68.27 87.77 -37.80
N VAL A 21 69.31 87.70 -36.97
CA VAL A 21 69.49 86.67 -35.94
C VAL A 21 69.49 87.33 -34.56
N LEU A 22 68.70 86.80 -33.64
CA LEU A 22 68.56 87.32 -32.28
C LEU A 22 69.71 86.85 -31.38
N TYR A 23 70.27 87.76 -30.58
CA TYR A 23 71.32 87.47 -29.60
C TYR A 23 70.93 87.97 -28.21
N TRP A 24 71.08 87.07 -27.22
CA TRP A 24 70.98 87.42 -25.80
C TRP A 24 72.36 87.82 -25.25
N PRO A 25 72.50 88.82 -24.35
CA PRO A 25 73.77 89.53 -24.20
C PRO A 25 74.86 88.84 -23.36
N THR A 26 74.54 87.76 -22.62
CA THR A 26 75.36 87.31 -21.47
C THR A 26 76.01 85.93 -21.59
N SER A 27 75.84 85.22 -22.71
CA SER A 27 76.49 83.91 -22.96
C SER A 27 76.84 83.77 -24.44
N GLY A 28 78.13 83.60 -24.77
CA GLY A 28 78.68 83.71 -26.13
C GLY A 28 78.32 82.60 -27.13
N SER A 29 77.26 81.82 -26.88
CA SER A 29 76.81 80.72 -27.72
C SER A 29 75.65 81.16 -28.62
N ALA A 30 75.79 80.99 -29.93
CA ALA A 30 74.71 81.27 -30.88
C ALA A 30 73.71 80.11 -30.91
N VAL A 31 72.47 80.35 -30.47
CA VAL A 31 71.36 79.38 -30.56
C VAL A 31 70.35 79.88 -31.59
N VAL A 32 70.28 79.20 -32.74
CA VAL A 32 69.30 79.49 -33.80
C VAL A 32 68.07 78.62 -33.56
N LEU A 33 67.00 79.21 -33.00
CA LEU A 33 65.71 78.54 -32.85
C LEU A 33 64.84 78.73 -34.11
N PRO A 34 64.25 77.67 -34.67
CA PRO A 34 63.28 77.80 -35.76
C PRO A 34 62.01 78.56 -35.33
N GLY A 35 61.57 79.52 -36.14
CA GLY A 35 60.21 80.07 -36.05
C GLY A 35 59.96 81.22 -35.06
N ASN A 36 60.95 82.07 -34.78
CA ASN A 36 60.80 83.36 -34.05
C ASN A 36 60.21 83.23 -32.63
N LYS A 37 60.57 82.17 -31.90
CA LYS A 37 60.18 81.95 -30.49
C LYS A 37 61.34 82.16 -29.52
N LEU A 38 60.98 82.53 -28.30
CA LEU A 38 61.87 82.73 -27.15
C LEU A 38 61.44 81.80 -26.02
N ASP A 39 62.38 80.96 -25.58
CA ASP A 39 62.21 80.01 -24.48
C ASP A 39 63.29 80.27 -23.42
N PHE A 40 62.87 80.74 -22.25
CA PHE A 40 63.78 81.06 -21.15
C PHE A 40 64.28 79.82 -20.41
N ALA A 41 63.54 78.69 -20.45
CA ALA A 41 63.94 77.44 -19.81
C ALA A 41 65.05 76.75 -20.61
N ALA A 42 64.97 76.75 -21.94
CA ALA A 42 66.02 76.27 -22.83
C ALA A 42 67.35 77.06 -22.71
N MET A 43 67.30 78.26 -22.11
CA MET A 43 68.46 79.13 -21.89
C MET A 43 69.03 79.06 -20.45
N GLY A 44 68.46 78.22 -19.58
CA GLY A 44 68.98 77.98 -18.22
C GLY A 44 68.83 79.16 -17.24
N VAL A 45 67.96 80.13 -17.52
CA VAL A 45 67.74 81.31 -16.68
C VAL A 45 66.52 81.08 -15.77
N PRO A 46 66.60 81.34 -14.45
CA PRO A 46 65.43 81.25 -13.57
C PRO A 46 64.33 82.24 -13.98
N VAL A 47 63.07 81.87 -13.75
CA VAL A 47 61.91 82.66 -14.20
C VAL A 47 61.93 84.06 -13.57
N PRO A 48 61.94 85.13 -14.39
CA PRO A 48 62.00 86.51 -13.89
C PRO A 48 60.68 86.94 -13.24
N GLN A 49 60.74 87.82 -12.24
CA GLN A 49 59.56 88.56 -11.82
C GLN A 49 59.12 89.54 -12.92
N PHE A 50 57.81 89.72 -13.05
CA PHE A 50 57.20 90.59 -14.04
C PHE A 50 56.64 91.88 -13.40
N PRO A 51 56.62 93.03 -14.11
CA PRO A 51 57.04 93.20 -15.50
C PRO A 51 58.57 93.25 -15.67
N LEU A 52 59.09 92.46 -16.63
CA LEU A 52 60.50 92.46 -16.99
C LEU A 52 60.75 93.43 -18.14
N THR A 53 61.64 94.40 -17.95
CA THR A 53 62.12 95.27 -19.04
C THR A 53 63.58 94.92 -19.37
N THR A 54 63.87 94.62 -20.64
CA THR A 54 65.22 94.21 -21.09
C THR A 54 65.53 94.64 -22.53
N ASP A 55 66.82 94.71 -22.87
CA ASP A 55 67.35 95.15 -24.17
C ASP A 55 67.86 93.96 -24.99
N PHE A 56 67.18 93.65 -26.10
CA PHE A 56 67.60 92.61 -27.03
C PHE A 56 68.56 93.16 -28.09
N SER A 57 69.53 92.35 -28.53
CA SER A 57 70.46 92.68 -29.62
C SER A 57 70.17 91.80 -30.84
N PHE A 58 69.97 92.42 -32.00
CA PHE A 58 69.69 91.78 -33.28
C PHE A 58 70.92 91.94 -34.17
N ALA A 59 71.43 90.87 -34.77
CA ALA A 59 72.51 90.91 -35.74
C ALA A 59 71.96 90.80 -37.16
N VAL A 60 72.41 91.67 -38.06
CA VAL A 60 71.99 91.68 -39.46
C VAL A 60 73.05 91.02 -40.32
N TYR A 61 72.66 90.01 -41.09
CA TYR A 61 73.51 89.32 -42.06
C TYR A 61 73.08 89.64 -43.49
N GLN A 62 74.05 89.72 -44.40
CA GLN A 62 73.85 89.88 -45.83
C GLN A 62 74.49 88.70 -46.57
N PHE A 63 73.76 88.12 -47.52
CA PHE A 63 74.29 87.06 -48.36
C PHE A 63 75.03 87.66 -49.57
N ASP A 64 76.26 87.20 -49.83
CA ASP A 64 77.10 87.65 -50.95
C ASP A 64 77.12 86.66 -52.13
N GLY A 65 76.23 85.67 -52.12
CA GLY A 65 76.11 84.63 -53.14
C GLY A 65 76.79 83.32 -52.76
N ILE A 66 77.71 83.34 -51.79
CA ILE A 66 78.42 82.14 -51.30
C ILE A 66 78.33 82.02 -49.77
N SER A 67 78.28 83.13 -49.03
CA SER A 67 78.27 83.15 -47.56
C SER A 67 77.36 84.23 -46.96
N TYR A 68 76.98 84.06 -45.69
CA TYR A 68 76.26 85.09 -44.92
C TYR A 68 77.26 85.89 -44.08
N ASN A 69 77.64 87.08 -44.56
CA ASN A 69 78.53 87.99 -43.83
C ASN A 69 77.74 88.94 -42.92
N ARG A 70 78.24 89.17 -41.69
CA ARG A 70 77.56 90.00 -40.68
C ARG A 70 77.85 91.48 -40.93
N ILE A 71 76.82 92.27 -41.18
CA ILE A 71 76.93 93.68 -41.61
C ILE A 71 76.52 94.71 -40.54
N GLY A 72 75.95 94.29 -39.41
CA GLY A 72 75.63 95.23 -38.33
C GLY A 72 74.87 94.62 -37.14
N TYR A 73 74.59 95.46 -36.15
CA TYR A 73 73.76 95.15 -35.00
C TYR A 73 72.74 96.27 -34.74
N LYS A 74 71.58 95.91 -34.20
CA LYS A 74 70.55 96.82 -33.71
C LYS A 74 70.17 96.42 -32.27
N ARG A 75 69.85 97.37 -31.40
CA ARG A 75 69.28 97.08 -30.07
C ARG A 75 67.87 97.65 -29.95
N GLN A 76 67.00 96.94 -29.23
CA GLN A 76 65.65 97.42 -28.94
C GLN A 76 65.16 96.90 -27.58
N ARG A 77 64.53 97.80 -26.82
CA ARG A 77 63.98 97.55 -25.49
C ARG A 77 62.58 96.98 -25.58
N PHE A 78 62.28 95.97 -24.75
CA PHE A 78 60.96 95.39 -24.61
C PHE A 78 60.60 95.28 -23.12
N THR A 79 59.32 95.49 -22.81
CA THR A 79 58.73 95.25 -21.48
C THR A 79 57.71 94.12 -21.61
N ILE A 80 57.86 93.08 -20.80
CA ILE A 80 57.03 91.87 -20.79
C ILE A 80 56.25 91.86 -19.48
N TYR A 81 54.93 91.73 -19.54
CA TYR A 81 54.04 91.63 -18.37
C TYR A 81 53.73 90.16 -18.04
N GLY A 82 53.44 89.88 -16.78
CA GLY A 82 53.12 88.53 -16.28
C GLY A 82 51.62 88.22 -16.33
N PRO A 83 51.23 86.94 -16.11
CA PRO A 83 49.83 86.56 -16.04
C PRO A 83 49.14 87.17 -14.81
N VAL A 84 47.96 87.74 -15.01
CA VAL A 84 47.09 88.26 -13.94
C VAL A 84 46.67 87.10 -13.02
N GLN A 85 46.83 87.26 -11.71
CA GLN A 85 46.28 86.35 -10.71
C GLN A 85 44.79 86.65 -10.52
N VAL A 86 43.99 85.60 -10.36
CA VAL A 86 42.53 85.65 -10.19
C VAL A 86 42.14 84.61 -9.15
N ASP A 87 41.11 84.92 -8.36
CA ASP A 87 40.52 84.06 -7.34
C ASP A 87 38.99 84.24 -7.42
N ALA A 88 38.29 83.18 -7.85
CA ALA A 88 36.83 83.13 -7.99
C ALA A 88 36.09 82.98 -6.64
N GLY A 89 36.83 82.79 -5.55
CA GLY A 89 36.34 82.45 -4.23
C GLY A 89 36.25 80.93 -4.04
N GLN A 90 36.41 80.46 -2.79
CA GLN A 90 36.26 79.05 -2.48
C GLN A 90 34.82 78.56 -2.61
N ASP A 91 34.65 77.28 -2.94
CA ASP A 91 33.37 76.57 -3.05
C ASP A 91 32.41 76.78 -1.87
N LYS A 92 31.10 76.73 -2.14
CA LYS A 92 30.03 77.00 -1.16
C LYS A 92 28.86 76.03 -1.29
N ASN A 93 28.34 75.62 -0.12
CA ASN A 93 27.06 74.93 -0.01
C ASN A 93 26.02 75.88 0.59
N ILE A 94 24.83 75.98 -0.02
CA ILE A 94 23.72 76.83 0.47
C ILE A 94 22.38 76.11 0.28
N CYS A 95 21.32 76.63 0.91
CA CYS A 95 19.96 76.12 0.72
C CYS A 95 19.24 76.84 -0.42
N VAL A 96 18.26 76.21 -1.06
CA VAL A 96 17.36 76.88 -2.02
C VAL A 96 16.73 78.13 -1.38
N GLY A 97 16.66 79.22 -2.15
CA GLY A 97 16.24 80.55 -1.72
C GLY A 97 17.33 81.41 -1.08
N SER A 98 18.54 80.87 -0.87
CA SER A 98 19.68 81.62 -0.31
C SER A 98 20.48 82.35 -1.39
N SER A 99 21.18 83.43 -0.99
CA SER A 99 22.10 84.19 -1.86
C SER A 99 23.48 84.33 -1.24
N ILE A 100 24.53 84.34 -2.07
CA ILE A 100 25.94 84.53 -1.67
C ILE A 100 26.68 85.41 -2.67
N THR A 101 27.74 86.09 -2.23
CA THR A 101 28.66 86.82 -3.11
C THR A 101 29.82 85.92 -3.51
N LEU A 102 30.20 85.94 -4.79
CA LEU A 102 31.36 85.23 -5.35
C LEU A 102 32.51 86.20 -5.62
N GLY A 103 33.70 85.68 -5.92
CA GLY A 103 34.88 86.47 -6.25
C GLY A 103 35.63 87.01 -5.04
N SER A 104 36.54 87.94 -5.32
CA SER A 104 37.50 88.51 -4.37
C SER A 104 37.75 90.00 -4.66
N ALA A 105 38.63 90.65 -3.89
CA ALA A 105 38.86 92.10 -3.98
C ALA A 105 39.35 92.52 -5.38
N ALA A 106 38.66 93.47 -6.01
CA ALA A 106 38.88 93.84 -7.41
C ALA A 106 40.11 94.75 -7.61
N PRO A 107 41.07 94.40 -8.48
CA PRO A 107 42.13 95.31 -8.89
C PRO A 107 41.66 96.33 -9.95
N ASP A 108 42.08 97.59 -9.81
CA ASP A 108 41.78 98.67 -10.76
C ASP A 108 42.22 98.37 -12.20
N ASN A 109 41.53 98.94 -13.19
CA ASN A 109 41.82 98.81 -14.63
C ASN A 109 41.78 97.37 -15.18
N HIS A 110 40.85 96.56 -14.65
CA HIS A 110 40.54 95.23 -15.15
C HIS A 110 39.04 95.09 -15.45
N SER A 111 38.70 94.28 -16.46
CA SER A 111 37.34 93.83 -16.73
C SER A 111 37.20 92.35 -16.35
N PHE A 112 36.03 92.00 -15.82
CA PHE A 112 35.72 90.67 -15.30
C PHE A 112 34.68 90.02 -16.21
N LEU A 113 34.80 88.71 -16.43
CA LEU A 113 33.82 87.93 -17.18
C LEU A 113 33.61 86.59 -16.48
N TRP A 114 32.40 86.41 -15.96
CA TRP A 114 31.93 85.14 -15.42
C TRP A 114 31.34 84.29 -16.55
N SER A 115 31.72 83.02 -16.58
CA SER A 115 31.34 82.04 -17.58
C SER A 115 31.04 80.69 -16.91
N THR A 116 30.44 79.75 -17.63
CA THR A 116 30.07 78.42 -17.13
C THR A 116 29.73 77.52 -18.32
N GLY A 117 29.63 76.20 -18.11
CA GLY A 117 29.30 75.23 -19.15
C GLY A 117 27.88 75.36 -19.72
N ASN A 118 26.94 75.91 -18.95
CA ASN A 118 25.54 76.09 -19.34
C ASN A 118 25.12 77.57 -19.24
N ALA A 119 24.96 78.24 -20.38
CA ALA A 119 24.73 79.69 -20.45
C ALA A 119 23.50 80.20 -19.66
N ASN A 120 22.53 79.32 -19.37
CA ASN A 120 21.37 79.66 -18.54
C ASN A 120 21.74 79.91 -17.08
N ASP A 121 22.75 79.21 -16.54
CA ASP A 121 23.10 79.30 -15.11
C ASP A 121 23.71 80.66 -14.75
N LEU A 122 24.23 81.40 -15.73
CA LEU A 122 24.64 82.79 -15.56
C LEU A 122 23.48 83.71 -15.18
N ASN A 123 22.22 83.29 -15.31
CA ASN A 123 21.05 84.07 -14.90
C ASN A 123 20.79 84.02 -13.38
N PHE A 124 21.41 83.09 -12.65
CA PHE A 124 21.41 83.08 -11.18
C PHE A 124 22.42 84.08 -10.58
N LEU A 125 23.32 84.65 -11.40
CA LEU A 125 24.20 85.77 -11.04
C LEU A 125 23.51 87.10 -11.34
N ASN A 126 23.51 88.03 -10.37
CA ASN A 126 22.98 89.39 -10.57
C ASN A 126 23.76 90.22 -11.61
N SER A 127 24.99 89.83 -11.95
CA SER A 127 25.82 90.41 -12.99
C SER A 127 26.83 89.40 -13.50
N LYS A 128 27.11 89.42 -14.81
CA LYS A 128 28.07 88.52 -15.48
C LYS A 128 29.46 89.17 -15.64
N THR A 129 29.59 90.45 -15.28
CA THR A 129 30.80 91.27 -15.45
C THR A 129 31.21 92.06 -14.20
N SER A 130 30.50 91.86 -13.08
CA SER A 130 30.96 92.34 -11.76
C SER A 130 32.18 91.54 -11.31
N PRO A 131 33.17 92.15 -10.63
CA PRO A 131 34.21 91.38 -9.93
C PRO A 131 33.62 90.50 -8.82
N ASN A 132 32.57 90.98 -8.16
CA ASN A 132 31.90 90.30 -7.06
C ASN A 132 30.38 90.23 -7.37
N PRO A 133 29.92 89.22 -8.11
CA PRO A 133 28.50 89.02 -8.38
C PRO A 133 27.82 88.33 -7.18
N VAL A 134 26.51 88.55 -7.04
CA VAL A 134 25.68 87.79 -6.09
C VAL A 134 25.00 86.67 -6.85
N PHE A 135 25.29 85.42 -6.47
CA PHE A 135 24.54 84.24 -6.87
C PHE A 135 23.31 84.08 -5.98
N THR A 136 22.16 83.69 -6.56
CA THR A 136 20.93 83.36 -5.84
C THR A 136 20.45 81.97 -6.25
N GLY A 137 20.49 81.02 -5.33
CA GLY A 137 20.13 79.62 -5.58
C GLY A 137 18.62 79.41 -5.56
N THR A 138 17.91 79.80 -6.62
CA THR A 138 16.44 79.65 -6.69
C THR A 138 15.98 78.21 -6.99
N GLN A 139 16.90 77.30 -7.29
CA GLN A 139 16.64 75.89 -7.56
C GLN A 139 17.82 75.03 -7.08
N LYS A 140 17.54 73.78 -6.72
CA LYS A 140 18.57 72.78 -6.37
C LYS A 140 19.50 72.52 -7.58
N GLY A 141 20.80 72.41 -7.33
CA GLY A 141 21.80 72.06 -8.36
C GLY A 141 23.23 72.36 -7.93
N THR A 142 24.20 71.91 -8.73
CA THR A 142 25.61 72.28 -8.59
C THR A 142 26.01 73.17 -9.76
N PHE A 143 26.44 74.38 -9.48
CA PHE A 143 26.72 75.44 -10.44
C PHE A 143 28.20 75.81 -10.38
N ASN A 144 28.94 75.51 -11.45
CA ASN A 144 30.36 75.83 -11.57
C ASN A 144 30.51 77.12 -12.36
N TYR A 145 31.17 78.13 -11.80
CA TYR A 145 31.41 79.41 -12.48
C TYR A 145 32.90 79.68 -12.65
N THR A 146 33.29 79.89 -13.91
CA THR A 146 34.64 80.20 -14.36
C THR A 146 34.82 81.71 -14.49
N LEU A 147 35.68 82.30 -13.69
CA LEU A 147 36.09 83.71 -13.79
C LEU A 147 37.29 83.86 -14.73
N LYS A 148 37.22 84.84 -15.63
CA LYS A 148 38.37 85.36 -16.38
C LYS A 148 38.46 86.87 -16.19
N VAL A 149 39.68 87.36 -16.00
CA VAL A 149 39.98 88.77 -15.78
C VAL A 149 40.87 89.27 -16.91
N THR A 150 40.51 90.39 -17.53
CA THR A 150 41.30 91.01 -18.61
C THR A 150 41.81 92.37 -18.14
N ASN A 151 43.12 92.61 -18.22
CA ASN A 151 43.68 93.93 -17.97
C ASN A 151 43.33 94.87 -19.13
N THR A 152 42.64 95.98 -18.87
CA THR A 152 42.11 96.85 -19.93
C THR A 152 43.16 97.78 -20.55
N LEU A 153 44.37 97.84 -20.00
CA LEU A 153 45.49 98.62 -20.53
C LEU A 153 46.41 97.79 -21.44
N THR A 154 46.55 96.49 -21.18
CA THR A 154 47.44 95.59 -21.95
C THR A 154 46.70 94.58 -22.83
N GLY A 155 45.42 94.34 -22.60
CA GLY A 155 44.63 93.30 -23.27
C GLY A 155 45.00 91.87 -22.82
N CYS A 156 45.85 91.70 -21.81
CA CYS A 156 46.21 90.39 -21.28
C CYS A 156 45.05 89.79 -20.47
N VAL A 157 44.65 88.57 -20.82
CA VAL A 157 43.64 87.77 -20.10
C VAL A 157 44.34 86.86 -19.08
N SER A 158 43.74 86.68 -17.91
CA SER A 158 44.19 85.73 -16.88
C SER A 158 44.11 84.28 -17.35
N VAL A 159 44.78 83.38 -16.63
CA VAL A 159 44.31 81.98 -16.57
C VAL A 159 42.91 81.98 -15.94
N ALA A 160 42.07 81.02 -16.29
CA ALA A 160 40.74 80.91 -15.68
C ALA A 160 40.85 80.34 -14.25
N ASP A 161 39.92 80.72 -13.39
CA ASP A 161 39.73 80.11 -12.07
C ASP A 161 38.25 79.80 -11.84
N ASP A 162 37.95 78.73 -11.10
CA ASP A 162 36.62 78.13 -11.01
C ASP A 162 36.11 78.08 -9.55
N VAL A 163 34.83 78.39 -9.35
CA VAL A 163 34.12 78.21 -8.06
C VAL A 163 32.88 77.34 -8.24
N MET A 164 32.68 76.37 -7.33
CA MET A 164 31.52 75.49 -7.29
C MET A 164 30.52 75.95 -6.21
N ILE A 165 29.24 76.03 -6.57
CA ILE A 165 28.14 76.30 -5.65
C ILE A 165 27.16 75.15 -5.69
N SER A 166 26.98 74.45 -4.56
CA SER A 166 25.93 73.44 -4.42
C SER A 166 24.73 74.01 -3.65
N VAL A 167 23.55 73.93 -4.25
CA VAL A 167 22.28 74.44 -3.72
C VAL A 167 21.39 73.25 -3.36
N ASN A 168 21.00 73.18 -2.09
CA ASN A 168 20.38 72.00 -1.48
C ASN A 168 18.92 72.25 -1.12
N GLU A 169 18.11 71.20 -1.26
CA GLU A 169 16.69 71.18 -0.88
C GLU A 169 16.35 69.79 -0.34
N PRO A 170 16.62 69.51 0.96
CA PRO A 170 16.26 68.23 1.55
C PRO A 170 14.75 68.02 1.44
N LYS A 171 14.31 66.84 1.00
CA LYS A 171 12.90 66.52 0.85
C LYS A 171 12.60 65.14 1.44
N VAL A 172 11.61 65.10 2.32
CA VAL A 172 11.04 63.85 2.84
C VAL A 172 9.95 63.40 1.87
N ASN A 173 10.12 62.25 1.22
CA ASN A 173 9.07 61.70 0.37
C ASN A 173 7.99 61.02 1.21
N SER A 174 6.72 61.24 0.85
CA SER A 174 5.60 60.65 1.58
C SER A 174 5.59 59.13 1.44
N ILE A 175 5.39 58.43 2.56
CA ILE A 175 5.40 56.97 2.62
C ILE A 175 4.35 56.47 3.61
N SER A 176 3.74 55.33 3.28
CA SER A 176 2.68 54.70 4.08
C SER A 176 3.14 53.33 4.56
N TYR A 177 2.84 53.01 5.81
CA TYR A 177 3.06 51.70 6.44
C TYR A 177 1.74 51.13 6.92
N SER A 178 1.61 49.80 6.94
CA SER A 178 0.38 49.13 7.37
C SER A 178 0.70 47.90 8.25
N PRO A 179 1.12 48.11 9.52
CA PRO A 179 1.37 47.04 10.47
C PRO A 179 0.07 46.48 11.06
N ARG A 180 0.12 45.27 11.63
CA ARG A 180 -0.97 44.75 12.46
C ARG A 180 -0.90 45.28 13.91
N PRO A 181 -2.00 45.27 14.68
CA PRO A 181 -1.99 45.53 16.11
C PRO A 181 -0.85 44.83 16.86
N THR A 182 -0.20 45.55 17.77
CA THR A 182 0.99 45.13 18.56
C THR A 182 2.27 44.83 17.78
N GLU A 183 2.26 44.86 16.43
CA GLU A 183 3.49 44.78 15.65
C GLU A 183 4.38 46.01 15.92
N SER A 184 5.70 45.82 15.84
CA SER A 184 6.71 46.88 16.01
C SER A 184 7.50 47.04 14.72
N ILE A 185 7.27 48.15 13.99
CA ILE A 185 7.89 48.41 12.69
C ILE A 185 8.82 49.62 12.72
N LEU A 186 9.86 49.63 11.89
CA LEU A 186 10.77 50.77 11.73
C LEU A 186 10.29 51.69 10.61
N LEU A 187 9.80 52.89 10.96
CA LEU A 187 9.43 53.91 9.98
C LEU A 187 10.73 54.48 9.38
N SER A 188 10.93 54.33 8.08
CA SER A 188 12.20 54.63 7.40
C SER A 188 11.94 55.60 6.23
N PRO A 189 11.86 56.92 6.49
CA PRO A 189 11.45 57.90 5.50
C PRO A 189 12.55 58.11 4.45
N VAL A 190 12.18 58.05 3.17
CA VAL A 190 13.12 58.28 2.07
C VAL A 190 13.41 59.77 1.96
N ILE A 191 14.64 60.17 2.31
CA ILE A 191 15.15 61.52 2.08
C ILE A 191 15.80 61.57 0.70
N SER A 192 15.24 62.38 -0.18
CA SER A 192 15.94 62.87 -1.36
C SER A 192 16.68 64.18 -1.03
N ASP A 193 17.75 64.43 -1.77
CA ASP A 193 18.27 65.78 -2.03
C ASP A 193 18.91 66.56 -0.86
N GLY A 194 19.31 65.86 0.21
CA GLY A 194 20.18 66.40 1.28
C GLY A 194 21.53 65.67 1.38
N PHE A 195 22.59 66.38 1.77
CA PHE A 195 23.87 65.75 2.13
C PHE A 195 23.78 65.12 3.54
N GLY A 196 24.40 63.95 3.71
CA GLY A 196 24.23 63.11 4.91
C GLY A 196 24.65 63.74 6.24
N GLY A 197 24.17 63.17 7.34
CA GLY A 197 24.26 63.74 8.71
C GLY A 197 22.98 64.46 9.14
N ASN A 198 21.83 63.94 8.74
CA ASN A 198 20.52 64.54 8.92
C ASN A 198 19.96 64.36 10.34
N ASN A 199 19.48 65.44 10.95
CA ASN A 199 18.64 65.41 12.15
C ASN A 199 17.15 65.34 11.77
N PHE A 200 16.35 64.61 12.55
CA PHE A 200 14.94 64.36 12.28
C PHE A 200 14.04 64.85 13.41
N THR A 201 12.80 65.19 13.11
CA THR A 201 11.76 65.49 14.10
C THR A 201 10.41 65.01 13.60
N TRP A 202 9.79 64.11 14.35
CA TRP A 202 8.50 63.49 14.06
C TRP A 202 7.40 64.08 14.96
N THR A 203 6.29 64.50 14.37
CA THR A 203 5.17 65.10 15.11
C THR A 203 3.82 64.56 14.63
N PRO A 204 2.91 64.11 15.53
CA PRO A 204 3.08 63.94 16.98
C PRO A 204 4.09 62.84 17.33
N ALA A 205 4.52 62.77 18.60
CA ALA A 205 5.46 61.74 19.08
C ALA A 205 4.77 60.45 19.58
N ILE A 206 3.44 60.35 19.47
CA ILE A 206 2.65 59.22 19.98
C ILE A 206 3.04 57.91 19.26
N ASN A 207 3.06 56.80 19.99
CA ASN A 207 3.37 55.45 19.49
C ASN A 207 4.77 55.27 18.85
N LEU A 208 5.65 56.27 18.93
CA LEU A 208 7.05 56.19 18.49
C LEU A 208 8.00 56.03 19.68
N ASN A 209 9.01 55.17 19.58
CA ASN A 209 10.02 55.01 20.64
C ASN A 209 10.97 56.21 20.80
N ASN A 210 11.24 56.95 19.71
CA ASN A 210 12.10 58.15 19.71
C ASN A 210 11.76 59.04 18.51
N SER A 211 10.99 60.12 18.74
CA SER A 211 10.59 61.08 17.70
C SER A 211 11.70 62.00 17.17
N GLN A 212 12.97 61.75 17.50
CA GLN A 212 14.15 62.37 16.91
C GLN A 212 15.01 61.37 16.11
N SER A 213 14.62 60.09 16.05
CA SER A 213 15.35 59.07 15.29
C SER A 213 15.23 59.28 13.78
N VAL A 214 16.26 58.86 13.04
CA VAL A 214 16.20 58.63 11.58
C VAL A 214 15.15 57.56 11.27
N THR A 215 15.12 56.51 12.09
CA THR A 215 14.25 55.36 11.97
C THR A 215 13.58 55.06 13.32
N PRO A 216 12.49 55.76 13.70
CA PRO A 216 11.74 55.42 14.90
C PRO A 216 11.02 54.09 14.74
N THR A 217 10.96 53.32 15.83
CA THR A 217 10.06 52.18 15.91
C THR A 217 8.66 52.67 16.28
N PHE A 218 7.68 52.37 15.44
CA PHE A 218 6.26 52.53 15.75
C PHE A 218 5.70 51.23 16.34
N SER A 219 4.86 51.32 17.36
CA SER A 219 3.96 50.23 17.74
C SER A 219 2.68 50.76 18.42
N SER A 220 1.54 50.13 18.12
CA SER A 220 0.26 50.42 18.76
C SER A 220 -0.57 49.15 18.90
N ALA A 221 -1.27 49.00 20.03
CA ALA A 221 -2.29 47.97 20.23
C ALA A 221 -3.70 48.43 19.78
N VAL A 222 -3.84 49.66 19.29
CA VAL A 222 -5.12 50.27 18.90
C VAL A 222 -5.14 50.46 17.38
N GLU A 223 -6.12 49.85 16.71
CA GLU A 223 -6.36 50.01 15.28
C GLU A 223 -6.66 51.47 14.90
N GLY A 224 -6.30 51.85 13.68
CA GLY A 224 -6.59 53.18 13.14
C GLY A 224 -5.45 53.80 12.33
N ASN A 225 -5.75 54.98 11.77
CA ASN A 225 -4.83 55.75 10.93
C ASN A 225 -4.08 56.79 11.75
N TYR A 226 -2.76 56.68 11.76
CA TYR A 226 -1.81 57.62 12.36
C TYR A 226 -1.09 58.38 11.24
N SER A 227 -0.84 59.68 11.44
CA SER A 227 -0.10 60.52 10.49
C SER A 227 0.95 61.34 11.22
N TYR A 228 2.15 61.36 10.66
CA TYR A 228 3.34 61.98 11.23
C TYR A 228 3.90 63.00 10.25
N ASN A 229 3.90 64.28 10.64
CA ASN A 229 4.69 65.29 9.96
C ASN A 229 6.16 65.11 10.38
N VAL A 230 7.01 64.80 9.41
CA VAL A 230 8.44 64.58 9.59
C VAL A 230 9.19 65.77 9.02
N THR A 231 10.01 66.41 9.86
CA THR A 231 10.95 67.46 9.46
C THR A 231 12.36 66.90 9.50
N VAL A 232 13.16 67.17 8.46
CA VAL A 232 14.57 66.79 8.35
C VAL A 232 15.43 68.05 8.26
N LYS A 233 16.63 68.04 8.85
CA LYS A 233 17.61 69.13 8.75
C LYS A 233 19.00 68.57 8.46
N ASP A 234 19.64 69.05 7.39
CA ASP A 234 20.98 68.59 6.98
C ASP A 234 22.11 69.29 7.76
N LEU A 235 23.36 68.85 7.56
CA LEU A 235 24.54 69.44 8.21
C LEU A 235 24.81 70.91 7.81
N ASN A 236 24.33 71.34 6.65
CA ASN A 236 24.45 72.74 6.18
C ASN A 236 23.35 73.63 6.80
N GLY A 237 22.35 73.04 7.47
CA GLY A 237 21.25 73.71 8.13
C GLY A 237 19.98 73.85 7.30
N CYS A 238 19.94 73.27 6.10
CA CYS A 238 18.78 73.27 5.21
C CYS A 238 17.69 72.34 5.75
N THR A 239 16.43 72.76 5.68
CA THR A 239 15.29 72.03 6.26
C THR A 239 14.30 71.56 5.20
N GLY A 240 13.90 70.29 5.30
CA GLY A 240 12.84 69.67 4.51
C GLY A 240 11.70 69.13 5.36
N SER A 241 10.52 68.92 4.78
CA SER A 241 9.38 68.31 5.47
C SER A 241 8.52 67.44 4.56
N GLY A 242 7.85 66.44 5.13
CA GLY A 242 6.88 65.57 4.46
C GLY A 242 6.04 64.78 5.46
N GLN A 243 5.22 63.85 4.97
CA GLN A 243 4.26 63.10 5.81
C GLN A 243 4.47 61.59 5.73
N VAL A 244 4.44 60.92 6.88
CA VAL A 244 4.43 59.46 6.98
C VAL A 244 3.09 59.02 7.55
N PHE A 245 2.46 58.03 6.92
CA PHE A 245 1.18 57.46 7.35
C PHE A 245 1.39 56.05 7.88
N VAL A 246 0.63 55.68 8.91
CA VAL A 246 0.64 54.32 9.48
C VAL A 246 -0.80 53.88 9.73
N ASN A 247 -1.26 52.82 9.06
CA ASN A 247 -2.60 52.26 9.23
C ASN A 247 -2.52 50.92 9.98
N VAL A 248 -3.02 50.88 11.22
CA VAL A 248 -2.98 49.67 12.06
C VAL A 248 -4.28 48.88 11.90
N SER A 249 -4.21 47.66 11.34
CA SER A 249 -5.38 46.76 11.29
C SER A 249 -5.05 45.28 11.09
N ASP A 250 -5.90 44.39 11.62
CA ASP A 250 -5.90 42.93 11.33
C ASP A 250 -6.58 42.57 9.99
N ALA A 251 -7.18 43.54 9.29
CA ALA A 251 -7.82 43.30 7.99
C ALA A 251 -6.81 42.86 6.92
N ALA A 252 -7.26 42.00 6.00
CA ALA A 252 -6.47 41.54 4.85
C ALA A 252 -5.78 42.71 4.13
N GLY A 253 -4.46 42.61 4.04
CA GLY A 253 -3.59 43.70 3.64
C GLY A 253 -3.19 43.66 2.18
N ASP A 254 -2.73 44.80 1.66
CA ASP A 254 -1.97 44.90 0.40
C ASP A 254 -2.60 44.12 -0.76
N VAL A 255 -3.94 44.19 -0.87
CA VAL A 255 -4.70 43.44 -1.88
C VAL A 255 -4.29 43.91 -3.27
N THR A 256 -3.87 42.96 -4.08
CA THR A 256 -3.53 43.10 -5.49
C THR A 256 -4.33 42.10 -6.31
N GLY A 257 -4.36 42.31 -7.62
CA GLY A 257 -4.95 41.40 -8.58
C GLY A 257 -4.19 41.51 -9.89
N THR A 258 -3.72 40.38 -10.37
CA THR A 258 -2.99 40.26 -11.64
C THR A 258 -3.92 39.59 -12.65
N PRO A 259 -4.18 40.20 -13.83
CA PRO A 259 -4.88 39.49 -14.89
C PRO A 259 -3.91 38.47 -15.48
N ALA A 260 -4.21 37.18 -15.27
CA ALA A 260 -3.44 36.08 -15.84
C ALA A 260 -3.80 35.98 -17.32
N SER A 261 -5.07 35.72 -17.61
CA SER A 261 -5.62 35.69 -18.98
C SER A 261 -6.63 36.83 -19.19
N TYR A 262 -7.44 36.69 -20.23
CA TYR A 262 -8.61 37.50 -20.53
C TYR A 262 -9.86 37.03 -19.75
N SER A 263 -9.84 35.80 -19.21
CA SER A 263 -10.89 35.14 -18.41
C SER A 263 -10.47 34.81 -16.96
N ARG A 264 -9.24 35.15 -16.55
CA ARG A 264 -8.63 34.73 -15.28
C ARG A 264 -7.91 35.87 -14.54
N ILE A 265 -8.27 36.11 -13.28
CA ILE A 265 -7.61 37.10 -12.38
C ILE A 265 -7.14 36.40 -11.09
N ILE A 266 -5.85 36.51 -10.79
CA ILE A 266 -5.26 36.05 -9.52
C ILE A 266 -5.31 37.20 -8.52
N VAL A 267 -6.15 37.11 -7.50
CA VAL A 267 -6.28 38.07 -6.39
C VAL A 267 -5.37 37.63 -5.24
N SER A 268 -4.43 38.47 -4.83
CA SER A 268 -3.46 38.17 -3.77
C SER A 268 -3.54 39.21 -2.65
N TRP A 269 -3.32 38.80 -1.40
CA TRP A 269 -3.32 39.67 -0.23
C TRP A 269 -2.28 39.24 0.79
N LYS A 270 -1.83 40.20 1.59
CA LYS A 270 -0.98 39.94 2.75
C LYS A 270 -1.85 39.57 3.95
N ASP A 271 -1.61 38.40 4.53
CA ASP A 271 -2.13 38.05 5.84
C ASP A 271 -1.55 39.02 6.91
N ARG A 272 -2.44 39.57 7.74
CA ARG A 272 -2.12 40.46 8.88
C ARG A 272 -2.68 39.97 10.20
N SER A 273 -3.36 38.83 10.19
CA SER A 273 -4.06 38.24 11.32
C SER A 273 -3.15 37.22 12.04
N ASN A 274 -3.72 36.51 13.03
CA ASN A 274 -3.20 35.29 13.63
C ASN A 274 -4.30 34.46 14.34
N ASN A 275 -5.57 34.80 14.13
CA ASN A 275 -6.74 34.26 14.83
C ASN A 275 -8.01 34.30 13.95
N GLU A 276 -7.83 34.38 12.64
CA GLU A 276 -8.88 34.32 11.63
C GLU A 276 -9.44 32.91 11.48
N THR A 277 -10.69 32.84 11.04
CA THR A 277 -11.39 31.60 10.68
C THR A 277 -11.55 31.47 9.17
N GLY A 278 -10.73 32.17 8.39
CA GLY A 278 -10.75 32.21 6.92
C GLY A 278 -10.90 33.60 6.33
N TYR A 279 -10.89 33.66 5.00
CA TYR A 279 -11.04 34.88 4.19
C TYR A 279 -12.19 34.74 3.19
N LEU A 280 -13.14 35.67 3.21
CA LEU A 280 -14.23 35.78 2.23
C LEU A 280 -13.83 36.75 1.12
N ILE A 281 -13.73 36.27 -0.11
CA ILE A 281 -13.44 37.10 -1.29
C ILE A 281 -14.76 37.62 -1.86
N ARG A 282 -14.82 38.93 -2.16
CA ARG A 282 -15.96 39.60 -2.79
C ARG A 282 -15.56 40.30 -4.08
N LYS A 283 -16.43 40.23 -5.09
CA LYS A 283 -16.25 40.86 -6.42
C LYS A 283 -17.39 41.80 -6.76
N SER A 284 -17.08 42.92 -7.41
CA SER A 284 -18.02 43.80 -8.10
C SER A 284 -17.57 44.05 -9.55
N ILE A 285 -18.53 44.22 -10.46
CA ILE A 285 -18.31 44.26 -11.91
C ILE A 285 -18.59 45.68 -12.42
N GLY A 286 -17.59 46.30 -13.07
CA GLY A 286 -17.71 47.56 -13.82
C GLY A 286 -17.88 48.84 -12.99
N ASN A 287 -18.68 48.85 -11.92
CA ASN A 287 -19.22 50.08 -11.32
C ASN A 287 -19.14 50.18 -9.78
N ASN A 288 -18.43 49.26 -9.11
CA ASN A 288 -18.21 49.15 -7.65
C ASN A 288 -19.42 49.34 -6.70
N SER A 289 -20.66 49.28 -7.20
CA SER A 289 -21.87 49.55 -6.40
C SER A 289 -22.49 48.31 -5.76
N SER A 290 -22.20 47.12 -6.30
CA SER A 290 -22.86 45.86 -5.94
C SER A 290 -21.82 44.75 -5.86
N TYR A 291 -21.62 44.19 -4.67
CA TYR A 291 -20.64 43.12 -4.42
C TYR A 291 -21.33 41.77 -4.21
N PHE A 292 -20.71 40.72 -4.76
CA PHE A 292 -21.12 39.33 -4.64
C PHE A 292 -20.05 38.54 -3.86
N ASP A 293 -20.49 37.55 -3.08
CA ASP A 293 -19.63 36.64 -2.34
C ASP A 293 -19.18 35.53 -3.30
N LEU A 294 -17.86 35.35 -3.49
CA LEU A 294 -17.31 34.33 -4.39
C LEU A 294 -17.01 33.03 -3.64
N VAL A 295 -16.11 33.11 -2.66
CA VAL A 295 -15.67 31.95 -1.89
C VAL A 295 -15.19 32.39 -0.51
N THR A 296 -15.30 31.50 0.47
CA THR A 296 -14.54 31.60 1.72
C THR A 296 -13.41 30.59 1.67
N VAL A 297 -12.16 31.05 1.74
CA VAL A 297 -10.97 30.20 1.85
C VAL A 297 -10.56 30.06 3.32
N GLU A 298 -9.83 28.99 3.62
CA GLU A 298 -9.32 28.64 4.95
C GLU A 298 -8.37 29.70 5.55
N PRO A 299 -8.09 29.66 6.88
CA PRO A 299 -7.09 30.51 7.53
C PRO A 299 -5.71 30.47 6.87
N ASN A 300 -4.92 31.53 7.03
CA ASN A 300 -3.56 31.69 6.48
C ASN A 300 -3.44 31.65 4.94
N ILE A 301 -4.52 31.50 4.17
CA ILE A 301 -4.50 31.62 2.70
C ILE A 301 -4.29 33.09 2.31
N THR A 302 -3.40 33.32 1.34
CA THR A 302 -2.95 34.66 0.88
C THR A 302 -3.29 34.98 -0.58
N SER A 303 -3.97 34.08 -1.29
CA SER A 303 -4.33 34.27 -2.70
C SER A 303 -5.52 33.41 -3.10
N TYR A 304 -6.28 33.88 -4.07
CA TYR A 304 -7.41 33.20 -4.69
C TYR A 304 -7.42 33.51 -6.19
N GLU A 305 -7.75 32.52 -7.00
CA GLU A 305 -7.84 32.63 -8.45
C GLU A 305 -9.31 32.68 -8.88
N ASP A 306 -9.67 33.75 -9.58
CA ASP A 306 -11.01 34.02 -10.04
C ASP A 306 -11.09 33.81 -11.56
N THR A 307 -11.66 32.67 -11.95
CA THR A 307 -11.85 32.24 -13.34
C THR A 307 -13.23 32.61 -13.90
N ASN A 308 -14.03 33.40 -13.16
CA ASN A 308 -15.36 33.84 -13.63
C ASN A 308 -15.32 35.34 -13.92
N VAL A 309 -14.47 35.74 -14.86
CA VAL A 309 -14.30 37.14 -15.25
C VAL A 309 -14.31 37.28 -16.77
N LEU A 310 -14.93 38.36 -17.25
CA LEU A 310 -15.19 38.59 -18.67
C LEU A 310 -14.06 39.41 -19.30
N LYS A 311 -13.70 39.05 -20.53
CA LYS A 311 -12.75 39.75 -21.40
C LYS A 311 -13.03 41.26 -21.53
N ASP A 312 -11.98 42.05 -21.43
CA ASP A 312 -11.97 43.54 -21.43
C ASP A 312 -12.82 44.24 -20.34
N VAL A 313 -13.19 43.54 -19.25
CA VAL A 313 -14.00 44.09 -18.15
C VAL A 313 -13.15 44.50 -16.93
N LYS A 314 -13.56 45.61 -16.29
CA LYS A 314 -12.98 46.06 -15.03
C LYS A 314 -13.69 45.47 -13.81
N TYR A 315 -12.91 44.88 -12.92
CA TYR A 315 -13.35 44.27 -11.67
C TYR A 315 -12.84 45.00 -10.44
N TYR A 316 -13.59 44.89 -9.35
CA TYR A 316 -13.28 45.45 -8.04
C TYR A 316 -13.39 44.36 -6.98
N TYR A 317 -12.43 44.29 -6.06
CA TYR A 317 -12.31 43.22 -5.07
C TYR A 317 -12.19 43.75 -3.65
N HIS A 318 -12.81 43.03 -2.72
CA HIS A 318 -12.52 43.07 -1.29
C HIS A 318 -12.15 41.67 -0.79
N VAL A 319 -11.19 41.60 0.13
CA VAL A 319 -10.90 40.40 0.93
C VAL A 319 -11.35 40.69 2.36
N ILE A 320 -12.25 39.87 2.89
CA ILE A 320 -12.81 40.03 4.22
C ILE A 320 -12.24 38.97 5.16
N THR A 321 -11.41 39.38 6.11
CA THR A 321 -10.94 38.52 7.22
C THR A 321 -12.12 38.15 8.11
N LEU A 322 -12.31 36.87 8.39
CA LEU A 322 -13.37 36.35 9.25
C LEU A 322 -12.82 35.98 10.63
N PHE A 323 -13.58 36.24 11.69
CA PHE A 323 -13.24 35.92 13.08
C PHE A 323 -14.42 35.21 13.77
N GLY A 324 -14.94 34.16 13.12
CA GLY A 324 -16.09 33.36 13.55
C GLY A 324 -17.45 34.08 13.47
N THR A 325 -17.65 35.15 14.25
CA THR A 325 -18.91 35.92 14.30
C THR A 325 -18.76 37.42 13.96
N THR A 326 -17.53 37.89 13.80
CA THR A 326 -17.19 39.24 13.32
C THR A 326 -16.28 39.15 12.11
N SER A 327 -16.16 40.23 11.35
CA SER A 327 -15.32 40.29 10.16
C SER A 327 -14.74 41.69 9.92
N LYS A 328 -13.66 41.79 9.15
CA LYS A 328 -12.99 43.04 8.77
C LYS A 328 -12.69 43.03 7.28
N SER A 329 -13.06 44.09 6.55
CA SER A 329 -12.81 44.21 5.11
C SER A 329 -11.47 44.87 4.81
N SER A 330 -10.78 44.38 3.78
CA SER A 330 -9.69 45.10 3.12
C SER A 330 -10.16 46.42 2.51
N LEU A 331 -9.19 47.26 2.13
CA LEU A 331 -9.41 48.30 1.13
C LEU A 331 -9.89 47.68 -0.20
N GLU A 332 -10.60 48.47 -1.00
CA GLU A 332 -10.97 48.11 -2.37
C GLU A 332 -9.71 48.07 -3.26
N PHE A 333 -9.57 47.01 -4.05
CA PHE A 333 -8.60 46.93 -5.14
C PHE A 333 -9.35 46.78 -6.49
N SER A 334 -8.75 47.21 -7.61
CA SER A 334 -9.39 47.08 -8.92
C SER A 334 -8.42 46.77 -10.06
N VAL A 335 -8.82 45.89 -10.97
CA VAL A 335 -8.02 45.36 -12.10
C VAL A 335 -8.90 45.19 -13.34
N ASN A 336 -8.30 45.25 -14.52
CA ASN A 336 -8.96 44.89 -15.79
C ASN A 336 -8.40 43.54 -16.24
N THR A 337 -9.24 42.67 -16.82
CA THR A 337 -8.78 41.47 -17.56
C THR A 337 -7.94 41.85 -18.79
N ASN A 338 -7.13 40.92 -19.30
CA ASN A 338 -6.36 41.14 -20.53
C ASN A 338 -7.27 41.14 -21.78
N THR A 339 -6.78 41.68 -22.90
CA THR A 339 -7.41 41.55 -24.22
C THR A 339 -6.94 40.25 -24.90
N LEU A 340 -7.85 39.47 -25.48
CA LEU A 340 -7.52 38.26 -26.24
C LEU A 340 -6.50 38.56 -27.37
N PRO A 341 -5.32 37.93 -27.39
CA PRO A 341 -4.33 38.13 -28.45
C PRO A 341 -4.80 37.54 -29.79
N ALA A 342 -4.46 38.20 -30.89
CA ALA A 342 -4.85 37.74 -32.23
C ALA A 342 -4.05 36.47 -32.62
N PHE A 343 -4.77 35.36 -32.87
CA PHE A 343 -4.20 34.06 -33.23
C PHE A 343 -3.36 34.13 -34.52
N THR A 344 -2.07 33.77 -34.44
CA THR A 344 -1.14 33.73 -35.58
C THR A 344 -0.43 32.39 -35.77
N PHE A 345 -0.83 31.33 -35.08
CA PHE A 345 -0.33 29.99 -35.39
C PHE A 345 -1.00 29.45 -36.66
N LYS A 346 -0.22 28.81 -37.54
CA LYS A 346 -0.73 28.02 -38.66
C LYS A 346 0.09 26.74 -38.76
N PRO A 347 -0.53 25.55 -38.60
CA PRO A 347 0.09 24.28 -38.98
C PRO A 347 0.54 24.30 -40.45
N THR A 348 1.42 23.39 -40.84
CA THR A 348 1.67 23.18 -42.28
C THR A 348 0.52 22.33 -42.85
N SER A 349 0.31 22.36 -44.18
CA SER A 349 -0.89 21.84 -44.84
C SER A 349 -1.04 20.30 -44.85
N TYR A 350 -0.37 19.60 -43.93
CA TYR A 350 -0.44 18.16 -43.68
C TYR A 350 -0.41 17.83 -42.17
N ASP A 351 -0.29 18.83 -41.28
CA ASP A 351 -0.25 18.62 -39.83
C ASP A 351 -1.68 18.49 -39.27
N MET A 352 -2.12 17.25 -39.05
CA MET A 352 -3.45 16.93 -38.50
C MET A 352 -3.52 17.22 -36.99
N PHE A 353 -4.53 17.95 -36.53
CA PHE A 353 -4.82 18.10 -35.09
C PHE A 353 -5.04 16.73 -34.40
N GLY A 354 -4.60 16.59 -33.15
CA GLY A 354 -4.77 15.38 -32.33
C GLY A 354 -5.90 15.52 -31.32
N ARG A 355 -5.60 16.15 -30.17
CA ARG A 355 -6.55 16.45 -29.09
C ARG A 355 -6.12 17.71 -28.33
N ALA A 356 -7.08 18.31 -27.62
CA ALA A 356 -6.83 19.33 -26.60
C ALA A 356 -6.58 18.70 -25.22
N GLY A 357 -5.83 19.40 -24.35
CA GLY A 357 -5.66 19.03 -22.94
C GLY A 357 -4.70 19.97 -22.20
N ASP A 358 -4.79 20.04 -20.87
CA ASP A 358 -3.86 20.77 -19.99
C ASP A 358 -2.57 19.92 -19.80
N PHE A 359 -1.47 20.27 -20.48
CA PHE A 359 -0.23 19.48 -20.46
C PHE A 359 0.87 20.05 -19.53
N ASP A 360 0.75 21.27 -19.00
CA ASP A 360 1.70 21.81 -18.01
C ASP A 360 1.05 22.31 -16.69
N ASN A 361 -0.21 21.95 -16.46
CA ASN A 361 -1.00 22.26 -15.26
C ASN A 361 -1.18 23.77 -15.01
N ASP A 362 -1.04 24.64 -16.02
CA ASP A 362 -1.23 26.09 -15.87
C ASP A 362 -2.71 26.54 -15.85
N LEU A 363 -3.65 25.61 -16.10
CA LEU A 363 -5.12 25.79 -16.19
C LEU A 363 -5.66 26.48 -17.46
N ASP A 364 -4.83 26.72 -18.47
CA ASP A 364 -5.29 26.93 -19.85
C ASP A 364 -5.09 25.63 -20.67
N LEU A 365 -5.93 25.37 -21.68
CA LEU A 365 -5.83 24.12 -22.46
C LEU A 365 -4.86 24.26 -23.64
N ASP A 366 -3.98 23.27 -23.82
CA ASP A 366 -2.99 23.14 -24.89
C ASP A 366 -3.47 22.20 -26.02
N PHE A 367 -2.70 22.11 -27.12
CA PHE A 367 -3.06 21.31 -28.30
C PHE A 367 -1.91 20.46 -28.85
N VAL A 368 -2.21 19.21 -29.20
CA VAL A 368 -1.30 18.32 -29.92
C VAL A 368 -1.59 18.40 -31.42
N VAL A 369 -0.58 18.66 -32.27
CA VAL A 369 -0.76 18.84 -33.72
C VAL A 369 0.32 18.18 -34.59
N GLY A 370 -0.10 17.66 -35.75
CA GLY A 370 0.74 17.02 -36.75
C GLY A 370 1.04 15.57 -36.45
N THR A 371 2.33 15.23 -36.35
CA THR A 371 2.82 13.95 -35.78
C THR A 371 3.91 14.19 -34.72
N SER A 372 4.19 15.46 -34.42
CA SER A 372 5.44 15.88 -33.77
C SER A 372 5.41 17.28 -33.13
N HIS A 373 4.25 17.88 -32.82
CA HIS A 373 4.20 19.18 -32.13
C HIS A 373 3.18 19.23 -30.99
N VAL A 374 3.52 19.99 -29.95
CA VAL A 374 2.58 20.53 -28.96
C VAL A 374 2.59 22.04 -29.05
N VAL A 375 1.41 22.65 -29.00
CA VAL A 375 1.18 24.09 -28.95
C VAL A 375 0.71 24.44 -27.54
N TRP A 376 1.62 25.06 -26.78
CA TRP A 376 1.42 25.55 -25.43
C TRP A 376 0.61 26.84 -25.45
N ASN A 377 -0.39 26.96 -24.58
CA ASN A 377 -1.38 28.03 -24.55
C ASN A 377 -1.32 28.85 -23.25
N SER A 378 -0.13 29.29 -22.81
CA SER A 378 -0.07 30.04 -21.55
C SER A 378 -0.79 31.40 -21.68
N ASN A 379 -2.00 31.44 -21.14
CA ASN A 379 -2.91 32.59 -21.09
C ASN A 379 -3.15 33.24 -22.47
N GLY A 380 -3.29 32.42 -23.52
CA GLY A 380 -3.47 32.86 -24.92
C GLY A 380 -2.17 33.18 -25.68
N ASN A 381 -1.00 33.07 -25.05
CA ASN A 381 0.29 33.28 -25.70
C ASN A 381 0.84 31.97 -26.27
N PHE A 382 0.38 31.63 -27.49
CA PHE A 382 0.76 30.37 -28.13
C PHE A 382 2.27 30.25 -28.41
N SER A 383 2.88 29.13 -27.99
CA SER A 383 4.22 28.72 -28.42
C SER A 383 4.24 27.25 -28.82
N SER A 384 5.03 26.86 -29.82
CA SER A 384 5.04 25.48 -30.32
C SER A 384 6.41 24.81 -30.16
N ASN A 385 6.44 23.63 -29.55
CA ASN A 385 7.63 22.80 -29.40
C ASN A 385 7.52 21.51 -30.23
N SER A 386 8.61 21.10 -30.87
CA SER A 386 8.65 19.85 -31.65
C SER A 386 9.00 18.65 -30.76
N LEU A 387 8.09 17.67 -30.69
CA LEU A 387 8.29 16.36 -30.09
C LEU A 387 9.24 15.50 -30.94
N THR A 388 10.00 14.60 -30.30
CA THR A 388 10.99 13.75 -30.97
C THR A 388 10.36 12.62 -31.80
N THR A 389 10.19 12.88 -33.10
CA THR A 389 10.02 11.89 -34.18
C THR A 389 9.08 10.70 -33.89
N GLY A 390 7.79 10.99 -33.73
CA GLY A 390 6.74 10.02 -34.04
C GLY A 390 6.65 9.72 -35.55
N SER A 391 5.89 8.70 -35.93
CA SER A 391 5.53 8.47 -37.35
C SER A 391 4.15 7.82 -37.54
N GLY A 392 3.30 7.91 -36.52
CA GLY A 392 1.87 7.56 -36.58
C GLY A 392 1.04 8.83 -36.44
N PHE A 393 -0.28 8.68 -36.45
CA PHE A 393 -1.21 9.77 -36.12
C PHE A 393 -1.25 10.00 -34.60
N PHE A 394 -1.72 11.18 -34.17
CA PHE A 394 -2.10 11.41 -32.77
C PHE A 394 -3.56 10.97 -32.60
N ASP A 395 -3.80 9.98 -31.74
CA ASP A 395 -5.14 9.39 -31.58
C ASP A 395 -5.66 9.39 -30.13
N ALA A 396 -4.81 9.66 -29.11
CA ALA A 396 -5.26 9.72 -27.71
C ALA A 396 -4.34 10.55 -26.80
N VAL A 397 -4.93 11.11 -25.73
CA VAL A 397 -4.24 11.60 -24.52
C VAL A 397 -4.96 11.09 -23.28
N ALA A 398 -4.19 10.69 -22.27
CA ALA A 398 -4.60 10.11 -20.99
C ALA A 398 -3.40 10.16 -20.03
N ASP A 399 -3.53 9.66 -18.80
CA ASP A 399 -2.42 9.47 -17.87
C ASP A 399 -2.01 7.98 -17.89
N PHE A 400 -0.81 7.63 -18.39
CA PHE A 400 -0.40 6.22 -18.53
C PHE A 400 0.40 5.66 -17.33
N ASP A 401 0.81 6.46 -16.35
CA ASP A 401 1.60 5.98 -15.21
C ASP A 401 1.13 6.37 -13.80
N SER A 402 0.05 7.12 -13.75
CA SER A 402 -0.70 7.52 -12.56
C SER A 402 0.00 8.58 -11.70
N ASP A 403 0.70 9.54 -12.32
CA ASP A 403 1.26 10.71 -11.65
C ASP A 403 0.35 11.96 -11.64
N ASP A 404 -0.78 11.95 -12.38
CA ASP A 404 -1.74 13.03 -12.67
C ASP A 404 -1.31 14.04 -13.78
N ASP A 405 -0.18 13.86 -14.47
CA ASP A 405 0.08 14.60 -15.70
C ASP A 405 -0.58 13.93 -16.93
N LEU A 406 -0.92 14.72 -17.96
CA LEU A 406 -1.48 14.18 -19.20
C LEU A 406 -0.38 13.78 -20.20
N ASP A 407 -0.31 12.50 -20.51
CA ASP A 407 0.57 11.90 -21.53
C ASP A 407 -0.05 11.94 -22.94
N ILE A 408 0.83 11.81 -23.95
CA ILE A 408 0.45 11.76 -25.36
C ILE A 408 0.76 10.38 -25.96
N PHE A 409 -0.20 9.82 -26.71
CA PHE A 409 0.02 8.64 -27.55
C PHE A 409 0.08 8.99 -29.05
N ASN A 410 1.18 8.62 -29.73
CA ASN A 410 1.36 8.82 -31.18
C ASN A 410 1.98 7.63 -31.94
N GLY A 411 1.50 6.42 -31.61
CA GLY A 411 2.15 5.15 -31.97
C GLY A 411 3.24 4.70 -30.97
N GLN A 412 3.45 5.52 -29.95
CA GLN A 412 4.34 5.36 -28.80
C GLN A 412 3.79 6.20 -27.65
N VAL A 413 4.07 5.82 -26.40
CA VAL A 413 3.75 6.65 -25.23
C VAL A 413 4.88 7.67 -25.00
N LEU A 414 4.49 8.94 -24.95
CA LEU A 414 5.34 10.06 -24.56
C LEU A 414 4.89 10.51 -23.16
N LYS A 415 5.66 10.12 -22.14
CA LYS A 415 5.37 10.49 -20.75
C LYS A 415 5.63 11.97 -20.55
N ASN A 416 4.62 12.69 -20.10
CA ASN A 416 4.71 14.09 -19.74
C ASN A 416 5.19 14.22 -18.29
N ASN A 417 5.86 15.32 -17.97
CA ASN A 417 6.32 15.67 -16.63
C ASN A 417 6.22 17.21 -16.57
N ASN A 418 5.02 17.71 -16.30
CA ASN A 418 4.60 19.10 -16.26
C ASN A 418 5.17 19.94 -17.44
N GLY A 419 4.87 19.52 -18.67
CA GLY A 419 5.31 20.15 -19.92
C GLY A 419 6.55 19.51 -20.56
N SER A 420 7.25 18.60 -19.88
CA SER A 420 8.50 17.99 -20.34
C SER A 420 8.34 16.53 -20.78
N PHE A 421 8.07 16.30 -22.07
CA PHE A 421 7.89 14.96 -22.62
C PHE A 421 9.17 14.09 -22.70
N SER A 422 9.03 12.82 -22.31
CA SER A 422 10.04 11.78 -22.42
C SER A 422 9.50 10.55 -23.18
N GLN A 423 10.32 9.98 -24.08
CA GLN A 423 9.94 8.79 -24.84
C GLN A 423 10.17 7.52 -24.00
N VAL A 424 9.14 6.69 -23.82
CA VAL A 424 9.25 5.46 -23.00
C VAL A 424 9.14 4.17 -23.81
N ILE A 425 8.18 4.06 -24.74
CA ILE A 425 7.86 2.77 -25.39
C ILE A 425 7.62 2.94 -26.89
N TRP A 426 8.46 2.30 -27.71
CA TRP A 426 8.32 2.24 -29.17
C TRP A 426 7.84 0.87 -29.64
N SER A 427 6.67 0.80 -30.27
CA SER A 427 6.19 -0.42 -30.94
C SER A 427 6.13 -0.22 -32.45
N SER A 428 6.73 -1.14 -33.21
CA SER A 428 6.81 -1.05 -34.66
C SER A 428 5.50 -1.39 -35.39
N ASP A 429 4.56 -2.06 -34.71
CA ASP A 429 3.29 -2.51 -35.30
C ASP A 429 2.14 -1.48 -35.22
N LEU A 430 2.20 -0.54 -34.27
CA LEU A 430 1.20 0.51 -34.01
C LEU A 430 1.15 1.67 -35.04
N LYS A 431 1.93 1.62 -36.12
CA LYS A 431 2.22 2.80 -36.97
C LYS A 431 1.09 3.29 -37.89
N ASN A 432 -0.03 2.57 -38.02
CA ASN A 432 -1.12 2.90 -38.96
C ASN A 432 -2.53 2.60 -38.42
N ASP A 433 -2.67 2.19 -37.16
CA ASP A 433 -3.94 1.84 -36.53
C ASP A 433 -4.35 2.98 -35.57
N ARG A 434 -5.66 3.21 -35.36
CA ARG A 434 -6.19 4.14 -34.35
C ARG A 434 -6.54 3.35 -33.07
N PRO A 435 -5.70 3.34 -32.02
CA PRO A 435 -6.01 2.57 -30.83
C PRO A 435 -6.88 3.34 -29.83
N ILE A 436 -7.58 2.60 -28.97
CA ILE A 436 -8.20 3.14 -27.76
C ILE A 436 -7.26 3.03 -26.56
N VAL A 437 -7.53 3.85 -25.55
CA VAL A 437 -6.69 4.10 -24.38
C VAL A 437 -7.61 4.15 -23.15
N VAL A 438 -7.58 3.09 -22.32
CA VAL A 438 -8.51 2.88 -21.18
C VAL A 438 -8.00 1.78 -20.25
N ASP A 439 -8.29 1.80 -18.95
CA ASP A 439 -8.22 0.59 -18.13
C ASP A 439 -9.38 -0.35 -18.50
N ILE A 440 -9.09 -1.48 -19.16
CA ILE A 440 -10.11 -2.49 -19.52
C ILE A 440 -10.08 -3.73 -18.60
N ASN A 441 -9.13 -3.79 -17.67
CA ASN A 441 -8.92 -4.96 -16.83
C ASN A 441 -9.28 -4.74 -15.34
N GLY A 442 -9.49 -3.49 -14.94
CA GLY A 442 -9.91 -3.08 -13.60
C GLY A 442 -8.76 -3.02 -12.59
N ASP A 443 -7.50 -2.89 -13.06
CA ASP A 443 -6.32 -2.67 -12.22
C ASP A 443 -5.94 -1.18 -12.07
N ASN A 444 -6.71 -0.29 -12.72
CA ASN A 444 -6.60 1.16 -12.75
C ASN A 444 -5.39 1.72 -13.53
N HIS A 445 -4.69 0.89 -14.31
CA HIS A 445 -3.68 1.38 -15.25
C HIS A 445 -4.25 1.45 -16.67
N VAL A 446 -3.91 2.51 -17.40
CA VAL A 446 -4.48 2.77 -18.72
C VAL A 446 -3.86 1.85 -19.77
N ASP A 447 -4.64 0.88 -20.25
CA ASP A 447 -4.29 -0.09 -21.29
C ASP A 447 -4.38 0.51 -22.72
N ILE A 448 -3.86 -0.21 -23.73
CA ILE A 448 -3.92 0.18 -25.15
C ILE A 448 -4.52 -0.95 -25.99
N ILE A 449 -5.56 -0.64 -26.78
CA ILE A 449 -6.30 -1.59 -27.63
C ILE A 449 -6.14 -1.18 -29.09
N ASP A 450 -5.59 -2.04 -29.96
CA ASP A 450 -5.50 -1.78 -31.42
C ASP A 450 -6.29 -2.80 -32.26
N ASN A 451 -6.27 -2.61 -33.59
CA ASN A 451 -6.92 -3.45 -34.61
C ASN A 451 -6.64 -4.97 -34.52
N ARG A 452 -5.65 -5.42 -33.73
CA ARG A 452 -5.13 -6.81 -33.68
C ARG A 452 -4.77 -7.30 -32.26
N LYS A 453 -4.57 -6.42 -31.28
CA LYS A 453 -3.98 -6.74 -29.97
C LYS A 453 -4.54 -5.87 -28.84
N ILE A 454 -4.68 -6.48 -27.67
CA ILE A 454 -4.84 -5.78 -26.40
C ILE A 454 -3.47 -5.77 -25.70
N ARG A 455 -3.01 -4.60 -25.26
CA ARG A 455 -1.77 -4.42 -24.50
C ARG A 455 -2.15 -3.89 -23.12
N LEU A 456 -2.06 -4.75 -22.10
CA LEU A 456 -2.36 -4.36 -20.72
C LEU A 456 -1.16 -3.66 -20.07
N ASN A 457 -1.40 -2.57 -19.37
CA ASN A 457 -0.39 -1.69 -18.77
C ASN A 457 -0.04 -2.15 -17.35
N VAL A 458 0.94 -3.03 -17.24
CA VAL A 458 1.38 -3.54 -15.94
C VAL A 458 2.24 -2.49 -15.24
N LEU A 459 1.67 -1.93 -14.16
CA LEU A 459 2.30 -1.06 -13.17
C LEU A 459 2.79 0.30 -13.75
N GLY A 460 2.03 0.88 -14.68
CA GLY A 460 2.28 2.22 -15.27
C GLY A 460 3.57 2.34 -16.09
N ASN A 461 4.30 1.25 -16.27
CA ASN A 461 5.70 1.27 -16.73
C ASN A 461 6.06 0.14 -17.71
N SER A 462 5.15 -0.79 -17.97
CA SER A 462 5.41 -1.90 -18.90
C SER A 462 4.12 -2.50 -19.49
N PHE A 463 3.99 -2.52 -20.81
CA PHE A 463 2.83 -3.11 -21.48
C PHE A 463 3.07 -4.58 -21.82
N ASN A 464 2.23 -5.46 -21.30
CA ASN A 464 2.17 -6.87 -21.70
C ASN A 464 1.16 -7.05 -22.84
N THR A 465 1.61 -7.60 -23.96
CA THR A 465 0.72 -7.94 -25.08
C THR A 465 -0.04 -9.24 -24.80
N ILE A 466 -1.36 -9.21 -24.90
CA ILE A 466 -2.21 -10.40 -24.96
C ILE A 466 -2.79 -10.49 -26.38
N GLU A 467 -2.54 -11.62 -27.06
CA GLU A 467 -3.24 -11.93 -28.30
C GLU A 467 -4.68 -12.35 -27.93
N SER A 468 -5.67 -11.53 -28.29
CA SER A 468 -7.07 -11.82 -27.98
C SER A 468 -7.54 -13.05 -28.76
N THR A 469 -8.23 -13.97 -28.09
CA THR A 469 -8.87 -15.13 -28.74
C THR A 469 -10.19 -14.78 -29.44
N LEU A 470 -10.56 -13.50 -29.47
CA LEU A 470 -11.78 -13.01 -30.14
C LEU A 470 -11.63 -12.99 -31.66
N PRO A 471 -12.72 -13.29 -32.40
CA PRO A 471 -12.77 -13.11 -33.84
C PRO A 471 -12.99 -11.62 -34.20
N ILE A 472 -11.98 -10.78 -33.98
CA ILE A 472 -11.85 -9.48 -34.68
C ILE A 472 -11.41 -9.78 -36.13
N THR A 473 -12.21 -10.57 -36.85
CA THR A 473 -11.87 -11.14 -38.17
C THR A 473 -12.10 -10.11 -39.27
N HIS A 474 -11.04 -9.40 -39.65
CA HIS A 474 -11.10 -8.34 -40.65
C HIS A 474 -10.86 -8.82 -42.09
N GLY A 475 -11.49 -8.14 -43.05
CA GLY A 475 -11.07 -8.11 -44.45
C GLY A 475 -9.71 -7.43 -44.62
N GLN A 476 -9.11 -7.62 -45.80
CA GLN A 476 -7.66 -7.47 -45.98
C GLN A 476 -7.17 -6.02 -46.24
N TYR A 477 -8.02 -4.98 -46.09
CA TYR A 477 -7.75 -3.63 -46.61
C TYR A 477 -8.32 -2.47 -45.77
N GLY A 478 -7.43 -1.59 -45.26
CA GLY A 478 -7.75 -0.16 -45.03
C GLY A 478 -7.54 0.38 -43.60
N PRO A 479 -6.76 1.49 -43.43
CA PRO A 479 -6.73 2.26 -42.19
C PRO A 479 -7.84 3.32 -42.21
N GLY A 480 -8.91 3.10 -41.44
CA GLY A 480 -10.10 3.96 -41.45
C GLY A 480 -11.23 3.56 -40.51
N GLN A 481 -10.95 2.78 -39.47
CA GLN A 481 -11.92 2.38 -38.45
C GLN A 481 -11.85 3.30 -37.23
N THR A 482 -12.91 3.28 -36.42
CA THR A 482 -12.95 3.94 -35.12
C THR A 482 -13.62 3.05 -34.07
N TYR A 483 -13.43 3.41 -32.81
CA TYR A 483 -13.84 2.69 -31.63
C TYR A 483 -14.26 3.71 -30.57
N ALA A 484 -15.18 3.33 -29.68
CA ALA A 484 -15.52 4.13 -28.51
C ALA A 484 -15.78 3.24 -27.29
N LEU A 485 -15.84 3.85 -26.11
CA LEU A 485 -15.99 3.19 -24.82
C LEU A 485 -17.06 3.88 -23.98
N GLY A 486 -17.92 3.07 -23.39
CA GLY A 486 -18.94 3.52 -22.46
C GLY A 486 -19.76 2.36 -21.93
N ASP A 487 -20.51 2.58 -20.85
CA ASP A 487 -21.47 1.61 -20.33
C ASP A 487 -22.72 1.54 -21.24
N MET A 488 -22.80 0.54 -22.14
CA MET A 488 -23.83 0.47 -23.18
C MET A 488 -25.04 -0.39 -22.80
N ASP A 489 -24.94 -1.27 -21.81
CA ASP A 489 -26.08 -2.04 -21.30
C ASP A 489 -26.50 -1.74 -19.84
N ASN A 490 -25.78 -0.83 -19.16
CA ASN A 490 -26.05 -0.30 -17.81
C ASN A 490 -25.83 -1.34 -16.70
N ASP A 491 -24.75 -2.13 -16.81
CA ASP A 491 -24.31 -3.08 -15.78
C ASP A 491 -23.23 -2.53 -14.83
N GLY A 492 -22.60 -1.40 -15.19
CA GLY A 492 -21.57 -0.70 -14.41
C GLY A 492 -20.12 -0.98 -14.85
N ASP A 493 -19.90 -1.83 -15.87
CA ASP A 493 -18.61 -1.98 -16.55
C ASP A 493 -18.54 -1.08 -17.81
N GLN A 494 -17.40 -1.10 -18.54
CA GLN A 494 -17.21 -0.34 -19.80
C GLN A 494 -17.23 -1.28 -21.00
N ASP A 495 -18.13 -1.06 -21.96
CA ASP A 495 -18.17 -1.80 -23.23
C ASP A 495 -17.22 -1.22 -24.27
N ILE A 496 -16.61 -2.09 -25.09
CA ILE A 496 -16.06 -1.67 -26.38
C ILE A 496 -17.18 -1.59 -27.41
N VAL A 497 -17.36 -0.42 -28.02
CA VAL A 497 -18.12 -0.24 -29.26
C VAL A 497 -17.14 -0.20 -30.44
N SER A 498 -17.38 -1.02 -31.48
CA SER A 498 -16.47 -1.14 -32.64
C SER A 498 -17.19 -1.25 -33.98
N GLN A 499 -16.73 -0.50 -35.00
CA GLN A 499 -17.24 -0.57 -36.37
C GLN A 499 -16.40 -1.54 -37.21
N SER A 500 -17.04 -2.54 -37.81
CA SER A 500 -16.45 -3.51 -38.73
C SER A 500 -17.08 -3.42 -40.13
N GLU A 501 -16.51 -4.12 -41.13
CA GLU A 501 -16.98 -4.11 -42.53
C GLU A 501 -18.47 -4.47 -42.73
N LEU A 502 -19.11 -5.13 -41.75
CA LEU A 502 -20.50 -5.60 -41.85
C LEU A 502 -21.39 -5.27 -40.65
N ASN A 503 -20.82 -4.99 -39.48
CA ASN A 503 -21.55 -4.88 -38.21
C ASN A 503 -20.93 -3.83 -37.26
N LEU A 504 -21.78 -3.25 -36.41
CA LEU A 504 -21.37 -2.54 -35.18
C LEU A 504 -21.48 -3.53 -34.01
N ILE A 505 -20.40 -3.69 -33.23
CA ILE A 505 -20.24 -4.72 -32.19
C ILE A 505 -20.05 -4.07 -30.81
N VAL A 506 -20.77 -4.60 -29.81
CA VAL A 506 -20.68 -4.27 -28.37
C VAL A 506 -20.25 -5.52 -27.57
N THR A 507 -19.38 -5.40 -26.56
CA THR A 507 -18.82 -6.53 -25.78
C THR A 507 -18.46 -6.21 -24.31
N SER A 508 -19.04 -6.92 -23.34
CA SER A 508 -18.86 -6.68 -21.88
C SER A 508 -18.07 -7.76 -21.10
N ASN A 509 -17.27 -7.33 -20.10
CA ASN A 509 -17.40 -7.70 -18.67
C ASN A 509 -16.27 -7.16 -17.74
N SER A 510 -16.55 -7.17 -16.43
CA SER A 510 -15.73 -6.81 -15.24
C SER A 510 -14.41 -7.57 -15.01
N ALA A 511 -13.87 -8.23 -16.04
CA ALA A 511 -12.64 -9.00 -15.95
C ALA A 511 -11.72 -8.86 -17.19
N GLY A 512 -12.10 -8.05 -18.18
CA GLY A 512 -11.41 -8.02 -19.48
C GLY A 512 -11.56 -9.32 -20.28
N VAL A 513 -12.61 -10.11 -20.01
CA VAL A 513 -12.87 -11.43 -20.62
C VAL A 513 -14.21 -11.42 -21.35
N PHE A 514 -14.27 -10.65 -22.43
CA PHE A 514 -15.41 -10.45 -23.33
C PHE A 514 -16.22 -11.73 -23.58
N LEU A 515 -17.49 -11.76 -23.17
CA LEU A 515 -18.31 -12.99 -23.19
C LEU A 515 -19.22 -13.15 -24.41
N SER A 516 -19.61 -12.06 -25.05
CA SER A 516 -20.54 -12.07 -26.18
C SER A 516 -20.34 -10.86 -27.09
N SER A 517 -20.96 -10.88 -28.27
CA SER A 517 -20.99 -9.75 -29.21
C SER A 517 -22.40 -9.56 -29.79
N THR A 518 -23.00 -8.39 -29.57
CA THR A 518 -24.28 -8.01 -30.19
C THR A 518 -24.04 -7.22 -31.47
N ILE A 519 -24.81 -7.54 -32.53
CA ILE A 519 -24.77 -6.86 -33.82
C ILE A 519 -25.97 -5.90 -33.93
N ILE A 520 -25.70 -4.59 -34.06
CA ILE A 520 -26.77 -3.55 -34.10
C ILE A 520 -27.36 -3.36 -35.51
N GLU A 521 -26.54 -3.43 -36.56
CA GLU A 521 -26.98 -3.42 -37.96
C GLU A 521 -26.19 -4.47 -38.75
N SER A 522 -26.86 -5.48 -39.31
CA SER A 522 -26.26 -6.47 -40.22
C SER A 522 -26.63 -6.14 -41.66
N ASN A 523 -25.70 -5.61 -42.47
CA ASN A 523 -26.04 -5.20 -43.83
C ASN A 523 -25.07 -5.76 -44.89
N ALA A 524 -25.56 -6.70 -45.69
CA ALA A 524 -24.76 -7.51 -46.62
C ALA A 524 -24.41 -6.76 -47.92
N PHE A 525 -23.50 -5.79 -47.84
CA PHE A 525 -22.98 -5.07 -49.01
C PHE A 525 -21.75 -5.75 -49.60
N THR A 526 -21.91 -6.32 -50.79
CA THR A 526 -20.77 -6.63 -51.65
C THR A 526 -20.24 -5.35 -52.29
N THR A 527 -18.92 -5.16 -52.22
CA THR A 527 -18.14 -4.02 -52.75
C THR A 527 -18.24 -2.68 -52.00
N GLY A 528 -17.16 -2.31 -51.29
CA GLY A 528 -16.61 -0.95 -51.38
C GLY A 528 -16.84 0.04 -50.23
N LEU A 529 -17.47 -0.33 -49.12
CA LEU A 529 -17.68 0.56 -47.97
C LEU A 529 -16.50 0.43 -46.99
N TYR A 530 -15.55 1.38 -47.04
CA TYR A 530 -14.23 1.21 -46.39
C TYR A 530 -13.90 2.11 -45.20
N MET A 531 -14.70 3.15 -44.90
CA MET A 531 -14.42 4.05 -43.76
C MET A 531 -15.72 4.64 -43.18
N GLY A 532 -15.69 4.97 -41.89
CA GLY A 532 -16.74 5.68 -41.17
C GLY A 532 -16.23 6.20 -39.82
N GLN A 533 -16.97 7.13 -39.22
CA GLN A 533 -16.74 7.57 -37.85
C GLN A 533 -18.06 7.56 -37.07
N PHE A 534 -17.99 7.21 -35.79
CA PHE A 534 -19.07 7.37 -34.84
C PHE A 534 -18.52 7.93 -33.53
N GLU A 535 -19.41 8.50 -32.73
CA GLU A 535 -19.17 8.91 -31.34
C GLU A 535 -20.36 8.42 -30.50
N ILE A 536 -20.19 8.38 -29.18
CA ILE A 536 -21.23 7.93 -28.24
C ILE A 536 -21.44 8.92 -27.09
N GLY A 537 -22.68 9.00 -26.63
CA GLY A 537 -23.17 9.95 -25.64
C GLY A 537 -24.70 9.85 -25.55
N ASP A 538 -25.30 10.32 -24.47
CA ASP A 538 -26.76 10.37 -24.34
C ASP A 538 -27.31 11.50 -25.23
N LEU A 539 -27.95 11.13 -26.35
CA LEU A 539 -28.49 12.07 -27.36
C LEU A 539 -29.99 12.32 -27.16
N ASN A 540 -30.61 11.70 -26.14
CA ASN A 540 -32.04 11.82 -25.85
C ASN A 540 -32.36 12.07 -24.36
N ASN A 541 -31.34 12.31 -23.53
CA ASN A 541 -31.39 12.55 -22.10
C ASN A 541 -32.17 11.47 -21.31
N ASP A 542 -32.08 10.19 -21.72
CA ASP A 542 -32.72 9.06 -21.02
C ASP A 542 -31.79 8.25 -20.10
N GLY A 543 -30.52 8.64 -19.99
CA GLY A 543 -29.52 8.06 -19.11
C GLY A 543 -28.86 6.79 -19.67
N LEU A 544 -28.96 6.57 -20.98
CA LEU A 544 -28.31 5.50 -21.73
C LEU A 544 -27.43 6.10 -22.83
N LEU A 545 -26.33 5.43 -23.16
CA LEU A 545 -25.43 5.90 -24.23
C LEU A 545 -25.99 5.54 -25.60
N ASP A 546 -26.24 6.55 -26.42
CA ASP A 546 -26.63 6.46 -27.82
C ASP A 546 -25.39 6.50 -28.74
N ILE A 547 -25.58 6.21 -30.03
CA ILE A 547 -24.49 6.15 -31.02
C ILE A 547 -24.82 7.00 -32.24
N ALA A 548 -24.05 8.06 -32.50
CA ALA A 548 -24.17 8.88 -33.71
C ALA A 548 -23.11 8.44 -34.75
N CYS A 549 -23.54 8.00 -35.94
CA CYS A 549 -22.67 7.33 -36.92
C CYS A 549 -22.73 7.97 -38.33
N ALA A 550 -21.57 8.39 -38.82
CA ALA A 550 -21.33 8.91 -40.16
C ALA A 550 -20.47 7.92 -40.98
N ALA A 551 -21.13 7.00 -41.68
CA ALA A 551 -20.48 6.06 -42.60
C ALA A 551 -20.51 6.58 -44.05
N ILE A 552 -19.44 6.36 -44.81
CA ILE A 552 -19.33 6.81 -46.20
C ILE A 552 -20.48 6.26 -47.07
N TYR A 553 -21.04 7.11 -47.94
CA TYR A 553 -22.24 6.90 -48.77
C TYR A 553 -23.57 6.64 -48.03
N LYS A 554 -23.58 6.46 -46.70
CA LYS A 554 -24.79 6.48 -45.87
C LYS A 554 -25.14 7.93 -45.48
N ASN A 555 -26.35 8.11 -44.96
CA ASN A 555 -26.71 9.30 -44.20
C ASN A 555 -26.15 9.15 -42.77
N LEU A 556 -25.89 10.26 -42.09
CA LEU A 556 -25.76 10.33 -40.63
C LEU A 556 -26.97 9.62 -39.99
N THR A 557 -26.66 8.60 -39.21
CA THR A 557 -27.62 7.67 -38.60
C THR A 557 -27.34 7.60 -37.10
N ILE A 558 -28.38 7.81 -36.29
CA ILE A 558 -28.30 7.81 -34.83
C ILE A 558 -29.04 6.57 -34.33
N TYR A 559 -28.36 5.78 -33.50
CA TYR A 559 -28.93 4.60 -32.85
C TYR A 559 -29.22 4.97 -31.39
N LEU A 560 -30.48 5.25 -31.10
CA LEU A 560 -30.95 5.53 -29.75
C LEU A 560 -31.08 4.20 -28.98
N ASN A 561 -30.28 4.03 -27.94
CA ASN A 561 -30.18 2.86 -27.09
C ASN A 561 -31.41 2.76 -26.19
N LYS A 562 -31.96 1.55 -26.01
CA LYS A 562 -33.11 1.28 -25.13
C LYS A 562 -32.86 0.12 -24.18
N GLY A 563 -31.58 -0.11 -23.86
CA GLY A 563 -31.06 -1.10 -22.91
C GLY A 563 -31.04 -2.52 -23.47
N ASN A 564 -30.34 -3.43 -22.79
CA ASN A 564 -30.22 -4.85 -23.17
C ASN A 564 -29.75 -5.03 -24.64
N SER A 565 -28.79 -4.20 -25.06
CA SER A 565 -28.29 -4.11 -26.46
C SER A 565 -29.37 -3.85 -27.53
N SER A 566 -30.52 -3.24 -27.19
CA SER A 566 -31.59 -2.91 -28.13
C SER A 566 -31.54 -1.46 -28.57
N PHE A 567 -31.76 -1.18 -29.85
CA PHE A 567 -31.63 0.16 -30.44
C PHE A 567 -32.82 0.51 -31.34
N SER A 568 -33.13 1.80 -31.40
CA SER A 568 -34.04 2.43 -32.36
C SER A 568 -33.27 3.46 -33.20
N THR A 569 -33.78 3.86 -34.37
CA THR A 569 -32.94 4.57 -35.36
C THR A 569 -33.56 5.85 -35.89
N ILE A 570 -32.80 6.95 -35.83
CA ILE A 570 -33.07 8.21 -36.53
C ILE A 570 -32.10 8.33 -37.71
N ILE A 571 -32.57 8.76 -38.88
CA ILE A 571 -31.74 8.96 -40.08
C ILE A 571 -31.90 10.40 -40.57
N LEU A 572 -30.83 11.19 -40.48
CA LEU A 572 -30.86 12.60 -40.89
C LEU A 572 -30.63 12.71 -42.41
N PRO A 573 -31.59 13.18 -43.22
CA PRO A 573 -31.50 13.11 -44.68
C PRO A 573 -30.52 14.14 -45.27
N ASN A 574 -29.93 13.81 -46.42
CA ASN A 574 -29.00 14.64 -47.21
C ASN A 574 -27.61 14.90 -46.56
N THR A 575 -27.24 14.09 -45.57
CA THR A 575 -26.00 14.18 -44.77
C THR A 575 -24.84 13.34 -45.32
N LYS A 576 -24.89 12.95 -46.59
CA LYS A 576 -23.97 11.96 -47.17
C LYS A 576 -22.55 12.48 -47.39
N ILE A 577 -21.59 11.94 -46.65
CA ILE A 577 -20.15 12.10 -46.90
C ILE A 577 -19.64 10.99 -47.83
N ASN A 578 -18.67 11.30 -48.69
CA ASN A 578 -18.15 10.37 -49.72
C ASN A 578 -16.63 10.12 -49.61
N ASP A 579 -16.00 10.65 -48.57
CA ASP A 579 -14.57 10.61 -48.26
C ASP A 579 -14.43 10.86 -46.74
N ARG A 580 -13.20 10.79 -46.20
CA ARG A 580 -12.85 11.03 -44.80
C ARG A 580 -13.58 12.24 -44.22
N GLY A 581 -14.39 12.00 -43.20
CA GLY A 581 -15.14 12.99 -42.44
C GLY A 581 -15.14 12.59 -40.97
N LEU A 582 -15.19 13.58 -40.08
CA LEU A 582 -15.30 13.34 -38.64
C LEU A 582 -16.73 13.59 -38.15
N LEU A 583 -17.00 13.08 -36.97
CA LEU A 583 -18.18 13.36 -36.17
C LEU A 583 -17.71 13.67 -34.74
N LYS A 584 -18.27 14.72 -34.11
CA LYS A 584 -18.05 15.08 -32.70
C LYS A 584 -19.36 15.45 -32.01
N LEU A 585 -19.45 15.12 -30.72
CA LEU A 585 -20.57 15.45 -29.83
C LEU A 585 -20.16 16.47 -28.77
N GLY A 586 -21.07 17.37 -28.43
CA GLY A 586 -20.93 18.41 -27.42
C GLY A 586 -22.16 19.32 -27.46
N ASP A 587 -22.54 19.92 -26.34
CA ASP A 587 -23.66 20.87 -26.28
C ASP A 587 -23.17 22.27 -26.72
N MET A 588 -23.57 22.74 -27.91
CA MET A 588 -23.10 24.04 -28.47
C MET A 588 -23.95 25.22 -28.01
N ASP A 589 -25.23 24.97 -27.68
CA ASP A 589 -26.22 26.02 -27.41
C ASP A 589 -26.68 26.14 -25.95
N ASN A 590 -26.17 25.24 -25.11
CA ASN A 590 -26.35 25.16 -23.67
C ASN A 590 -27.82 24.96 -23.26
N ASP A 591 -28.53 24.11 -24.02
CA ASP A 591 -29.86 23.61 -23.68
C ASP A 591 -29.82 22.27 -22.90
N GLY A 592 -28.66 21.59 -22.88
CA GLY A 592 -28.41 20.36 -22.14
C GLY A 592 -28.56 19.06 -22.94
N ASP A 593 -28.94 19.12 -24.21
CA ASP A 593 -28.89 17.99 -25.16
C ASP A 593 -27.58 18.04 -25.98
N LEU A 594 -27.02 16.88 -26.35
CA LEU A 594 -25.75 16.83 -27.12
C LEU A 594 -25.98 17.09 -28.62
N ASP A 595 -25.30 18.08 -29.19
CA ASP A 595 -25.29 18.37 -30.62
C ASP A 595 -24.38 17.43 -31.42
N ILE A 596 -24.57 17.39 -32.74
CA ILE A 596 -23.72 16.61 -33.66
C ILE A 596 -23.04 17.54 -34.65
N PHE A 597 -21.71 17.67 -34.56
CA PHE A 597 -20.89 18.32 -35.58
C PHE A 597 -20.28 17.28 -36.52
N ILE A 598 -20.58 17.38 -37.81
CA ILE A 598 -20.05 16.52 -38.88
C ILE A 598 -19.28 17.32 -39.93
N THR A 599 -18.13 16.76 -40.36
CA THR A 599 -17.34 17.22 -41.51
C THR A 599 -17.24 16.13 -42.58
N GLY A 600 -16.93 16.52 -43.83
CA GLY A 600 -16.57 15.57 -44.88
C GLY A 600 -16.61 16.13 -46.30
N ASN A 601 -15.92 15.45 -47.21
CA ASN A 601 -15.87 15.82 -48.63
C ASN A 601 -16.82 14.96 -49.49
N PRO A 602 -17.85 15.53 -50.13
CA PRO A 602 -18.77 14.82 -51.00
C PRO A 602 -18.30 14.84 -52.47
N LEU A 603 -17.43 13.88 -52.80
CA LEU A 603 -16.93 13.46 -54.15
C LEU A 603 -15.57 14.04 -54.58
N LEU A 604 -14.73 13.16 -55.14
CA LEU A 604 -13.39 13.45 -55.70
C LEU A 604 -13.38 14.32 -56.98
N TRP A 605 -14.54 14.77 -57.47
CA TRP A 605 -14.67 15.50 -58.74
C TRP A 605 -15.68 16.68 -58.72
N ASP A 606 -16.41 16.92 -57.62
CA ASP A 606 -17.29 18.10 -57.47
C ASP A 606 -16.82 18.99 -56.32
N ASN A 607 -15.75 19.75 -56.56
CA ASN A 607 -15.21 20.73 -55.60
C ASN A 607 -16.21 21.85 -55.22
N THR A 608 -17.42 21.90 -55.80
CA THR A 608 -18.43 22.95 -55.51
C THR A 608 -19.35 22.62 -54.34
N LYS A 609 -19.25 21.40 -53.79
CA LYS A 609 -20.00 20.98 -52.59
C LYS A 609 -19.03 20.37 -51.59
N LYS A 610 -19.07 20.88 -50.36
CA LYS A 610 -18.32 20.38 -49.18
C LYS A 610 -19.27 20.42 -47.99
N TYR A 611 -19.22 19.42 -47.12
CA TYR A 611 -20.24 19.24 -46.08
C TYR A 611 -19.63 19.46 -44.69
N ASN A 612 -19.84 20.67 -44.18
CA ASN A 612 -19.62 21.03 -42.79
C ASN A 612 -20.96 21.46 -42.19
N ALA A 613 -21.39 20.81 -41.13
CA ALA A 613 -22.71 21.03 -40.52
C ALA A 613 -22.70 20.70 -39.03
N VAL A 614 -23.27 21.59 -38.22
CA VAL A 614 -23.72 21.26 -36.86
C VAL A 614 -25.21 20.93 -36.93
N PHE A 615 -25.68 20.05 -36.08
CA PHE A 615 -27.09 19.77 -35.86
C PHE A 615 -27.44 20.13 -34.42
N GLU A 616 -28.09 21.29 -34.22
CA GLU A 616 -28.73 21.67 -32.95
C GLU A 616 -29.74 20.57 -32.58
N ASN A 617 -29.58 19.92 -31.43
CA ASN A 617 -30.37 18.78 -30.97
C ASN A 617 -31.35 19.18 -29.88
N ASN A 618 -32.47 19.84 -30.19
CA ASN A 618 -33.45 20.14 -29.14
C ASN A 618 -34.33 18.91 -28.88
N ASN A 619 -34.05 18.15 -27.81
CA ASN A 619 -34.79 16.97 -27.35
C ASN A 619 -35.02 15.93 -28.46
N GLY A 620 -33.94 15.45 -29.07
CA GLY A 620 -33.96 14.49 -30.19
C GLY A 620 -34.42 15.08 -31.53
N THR A 621 -34.61 16.40 -31.63
CA THR A 621 -35.06 17.10 -32.85
C THR A 621 -33.91 17.89 -33.50
N PHE A 622 -33.18 17.21 -34.40
CA PHE A 622 -31.98 17.73 -35.04
C PHE A 622 -32.24 18.79 -36.13
N THR A 623 -31.73 20.01 -35.93
CA THR A 623 -31.84 21.16 -36.83
C THR A 623 -30.47 21.54 -37.41
N GLN A 624 -30.33 21.50 -38.74
CA GLN A 624 -29.03 21.77 -39.38
C GLN A 624 -28.64 23.26 -39.34
N ILE A 625 -27.53 23.57 -38.66
CA ILE A 625 -26.83 24.84 -38.73
C ILE A 625 -25.60 24.73 -39.66
N LYS A 626 -25.32 25.83 -40.38
CA LYS A 626 -24.08 26.02 -41.13
C LYS A 626 -23.26 27.14 -40.53
N LEU A 627 -22.13 26.78 -39.94
CA LEU A 627 -21.15 27.70 -39.38
C LEU A 627 -20.29 28.38 -40.47
N PRO A 628 -19.73 29.58 -40.21
CA PRO A 628 -18.84 30.30 -41.13
C PRO A 628 -17.40 29.75 -41.20
N ILE A 629 -17.15 28.59 -40.59
CA ILE A 629 -15.92 27.80 -40.75
C ILE A 629 -15.83 27.27 -42.19
N GLY A 630 -14.61 27.16 -42.73
CA GLY A 630 -14.40 26.78 -44.14
C GLY A 630 -14.40 25.27 -44.40
N GLU A 631 -13.22 24.69 -44.63
CA GLU A 631 -13.04 23.28 -45.04
C GLU A 631 -12.21 22.47 -44.01
N PRO A 632 -12.65 22.37 -42.74
CA PRO A 632 -11.92 21.62 -41.73
C PRO A 632 -11.95 20.12 -42.01
N MET A 633 -10.80 19.48 -41.85
CA MET A 633 -10.62 18.02 -41.90
C MET A 633 -10.61 17.40 -40.51
N LEU A 634 -10.12 18.12 -39.49
CA LEU A 634 -10.30 17.76 -38.09
C LEU A 634 -10.94 18.88 -37.28
N ILE A 635 -11.69 18.45 -36.27
CA ILE A 635 -12.54 19.24 -35.39
C ILE A 635 -12.49 18.62 -33.99
N ASP A 636 -12.57 19.46 -32.96
CA ASP A 636 -12.81 19.04 -31.57
C ASP A 636 -13.59 20.14 -30.84
N TRP A 637 -14.34 19.75 -29.81
CA TRP A 637 -15.09 20.65 -28.92
C TRP A 637 -14.30 20.91 -27.64
N VAL A 638 -14.16 22.17 -27.25
CA VAL A 638 -13.42 22.56 -26.04
C VAL A 638 -13.80 23.98 -25.64
N ASP A 639 -14.05 24.24 -24.36
CA ASP A 639 -14.04 25.61 -23.83
C ASP A 639 -12.59 26.11 -23.87
N PHE A 640 -12.24 26.91 -24.88
CA PHE A 640 -10.90 27.46 -25.05
C PHE A 640 -10.77 28.79 -24.30
N ASP A 641 -11.84 29.58 -24.28
CA ASP A 641 -11.90 30.91 -23.68
C ASP A 641 -11.89 30.85 -22.13
N ASN A 642 -12.32 29.73 -21.55
CA ASN A 642 -12.65 29.53 -20.13
C ASN A 642 -13.79 30.47 -19.68
N ASP A 643 -14.74 30.75 -20.58
CA ASP A 643 -15.97 31.52 -20.29
C ASP A 643 -17.21 30.63 -20.06
N GLY A 644 -17.07 29.31 -20.22
CA GLY A 644 -18.04 28.29 -19.86
C GLY A 644 -18.85 27.71 -21.02
N ASP A 645 -18.68 28.23 -22.23
CA ASP A 645 -19.39 27.82 -23.44
C ASP A 645 -18.41 27.11 -24.43
N LEU A 646 -18.85 26.04 -25.13
CA LEU A 646 -17.97 25.20 -25.96
C LEU A 646 -17.53 25.89 -27.27
N ASP A 647 -16.21 26.04 -27.46
CA ASP A 647 -15.57 26.50 -28.70
C ASP A 647 -15.25 25.34 -29.68
N ILE A 648 -14.99 25.72 -30.94
CA ILE A 648 -14.53 24.79 -31.98
C ILE A 648 -13.06 25.03 -32.30
N ILE A 649 -12.23 24.00 -32.20
CA ILE A 649 -10.88 24.02 -32.80
C ILE A 649 -10.91 23.24 -34.11
N ALA A 650 -10.30 23.80 -35.16
CA ALA A 650 -10.40 23.26 -36.51
C ALA A 650 -9.09 23.37 -37.33
N SER A 651 -8.75 22.31 -38.07
CA SER A 651 -7.61 22.25 -39.00
C SER A 651 -7.98 21.54 -40.30
N GLY A 652 -7.41 21.95 -41.44
CA GLY A 652 -7.80 21.43 -42.75
C GLY A 652 -7.43 22.31 -43.94
N TYR A 653 -8.03 22.06 -45.10
CA TYR A 653 -7.65 22.72 -46.35
C TYR A 653 -8.03 24.21 -46.35
N ASN A 654 -7.02 25.08 -46.17
CA ASN A 654 -7.18 26.53 -46.06
C ASN A 654 -7.92 27.00 -44.79
N VAL A 655 -8.06 26.12 -43.79
CA VAL A 655 -8.68 26.44 -42.49
C VAL A 655 -7.80 25.89 -41.38
N ASP A 656 -7.15 26.80 -40.67
CA ASP A 656 -6.45 26.52 -39.43
C ASP A 656 -6.83 27.64 -38.46
N GLY A 657 -7.47 27.30 -37.35
CA GLY A 657 -7.92 28.29 -36.39
C GLY A 657 -8.78 27.74 -35.26
N ILE A 658 -8.76 28.50 -34.17
CA ILE A 658 -9.70 28.38 -33.06
C ILE A 658 -10.88 29.31 -33.38
N TYR A 659 -12.10 28.78 -33.29
CA TYR A 659 -13.34 29.47 -33.60
C TYR A 659 -14.14 29.66 -32.31
N ILE A 660 -13.83 30.75 -31.60
CA ILE A 660 -14.46 31.07 -30.31
C ILE A 660 -15.97 31.34 -30.49
N ASN A 661 -16.81 30.61 -29.77
CA ASN A 661 -18.26 30.51 -29.86
C ASN A 661 -18.99 31.73 -29.24
N ASN A 662 -18.61 32.93 -29.68
CA ASN A 662 -19.23 34.21 -29.27
C ASN A 662 -20.64 34.40 -29.89
N LEU A 663 -21.49 33.37 -29.95
CA LEU A 663 -22.77 33.38 -30.67
C LEU A 663 -23.87 34.18 -29.95
N ASN A 664 -23.71 35.51 -29.91
CA ASN A 664 -24.68 36.50 -29.43
C ASN A 664 -25.36 36.10 -28.10
N SER A 665 -24.88 36.67 -26.99
CA SER A 665 -25.35 36.50 -25.58
C SER A 665 -26.80 36.91 -25.26
N ASN A 666 -27.69 36.83 -26.25
CA ASN A 666 -29.15 36.93 -26.15
C ASN A 666 -29.90 35.82 -26.93
N LYS A 667 -29.22 34.92 -27.68
CA LYS A 667 -29.85 33.70 -28.24
C LYS A 667 -29.72 32.54 -27.26
N TYR A 668 -28.50 32.29 -26.81
CA TYR A 668 -28.12 31.14 -26.01
C TYR A 668 -27.93 31.51 -24.54
N LYS A 669 -27.86 30.49 -23.69
CA LYS A 669 -27.79 30.58 -22.24
C LYS A 669 -26.33 30.43 -21.81
N THR A 670 -25.84 31.20 -20.84
CA THR A 670 -24.49 30.97 -20.27
C THR A 670 -24.51 29.79 -19.31
N ASN A 671 -23.50 28.92 -19.36
CA ASN A 671 -23.42 27.76 -18.48
C ASN A 671 -23.37 28.12 -16.98
N THR A 672 -23.98 27.29 -16.13
CA THR A 672 -23.79 27.34 -14.67
C THR A 672 -23.16 26.05 -14.17
N LYS A 673 -21.97 26.16 -13.59
CA LYS A 673 -21.15 25.02 -13.15
C LYS A 673 -21.95 24.01 -12.31
N PRO A 674 -21.97 22.71 -12.66
CA PRO A 674 -22.86 21.73 -12.03
C PRO A 674 -22.58 21.51 -10.55
N THR A 675 -23.61 21.12 -9.80
CA THR A 675 -23.47 20.85 -8.36
C THR A 675 -22.67 19.56 -8.11
N ALA A 676 -21.80 19.59 -7.10
CA ALA A 676 -21.03 18.41 -6.69
C ALA A 676 -21.93 17.39 -5.94
N PRO A 677 -21.72 16.06 -6.08
CA PRO A 677 -22.51 15.05 -5.36
C PRO A 677 -22.41 15.23 -3.85
N GLN A 678 -23.54 15.23 -3.14
CA GLN A 678 -23.62 15.67 -1.72
C GLN A 678 -23.53 14.51 -0.71
N ILE A 679 -23.79 13.28 -1.15
CA ILE A 679 -23.85 12.07 -0.33
C ILE A 679 -22.94 11.02 -0.96
N LEU A 680 -21.86 10.68 -0.26
CA LEU A 680 -20.88 9.68 -0.67
C LEU A 680 -21.05 8.40 0.15
N CYS A 681 -21.02 7.26 -0.54
CA CYS A 681 -21.10 5.94 0.05
C CYS A 681 -19.94 5.08 -0.49
N SER A 682 -19.24 4.36 0.39
CA SER A 682 -18.27 3.34 -0.04
C SER A 682 -18.57 2.00 0.61
N THR A 683 -18.52 0.91 -0.16
CA THR A 683 -18.52 -0.47 0.34
C THR A 683 -17.20 -1.14 -0.04
N LEU A 684 -16.42 -1.52 0.96
CA LEU A 684 -15.16 -2.27 0.78
C LEU A 684 -15.39 -3.75 1.06
N ALA A 685 -15.07 -4.63 0.10
CA ALA A 685 -15.24 -6.08 0.20
C ALA A 685 -14.02 -6.81 -0.40
N GLY A 686 -13.23 -7.47 0.46
CA GLY A 686 -11.93 -8.01 0.03
C GLY A 686 -10.97 -6.86 -0.30
N ASN A 687 -10.45 -6.84 -1.52
CA ASN A 687 -9.72 -5.72 -2.11
C ASN A 687 -10.55 -4.91 -3.13
N LYS A 688 -11.82 -5.27 -3.40
CA LYS A 688 -12.69 -4.44 -4.26
C LYS A 688 -13.37 -3.34 -3.45
N LEU A 689 -13.27 -2.11 -3.96
CA LEU A 689 -13.87 -0.90 -3.41
C LEU A 689 -14.98 -0.42 -4.34
N THR A 690 -16.23 -0.60 -3.93
CA THR A 690 -17.39 0.01 -4.59
C THR A 690 -17.66 1.39 -3.98
N MET A 691 -17.43 2.43 -4.76
CA MET A 691 -17.80 3.81 -4.48
C MET A 691 -19.18 4.08 -5.07
N SER A 692 -19.98 4.96 -4.46
CA SER A 692 -21.32 5.31 -4.95
C SER A 692 -21.78 6.65 -4.38
N TRP A 693 -22.66 7.36 -5.09
CA TRP A 693 -23.06 8.72 -4.76
C TRP A 693 -24.51 9.00 -5.17
N ASN A 694 -25.10 10.10 -4.66
CA ASN A 694 -26.37 10.58 -5.20
C ASN A 694 -26.17 11.25 -6.57
N ARG A 695 -27.16 11.13 -7.45
CA ARG A 695 -27.26 11.93 -8.68
C ARG A 695 -27.27 13.42 -8.30
N ALA A 696 -26.46 14.20 -8.99
CA ALA A 696 -26.36 15.65 -8.80
C ALA A 696 -27.50 16.40 -9.51
N SER A 697 -27.42 17.73 -9.48
CA SER A 697 -28.31 18.64 -10.21
C SER A 697 -27.53 19.72 -10.94
N ASP A 698 -28.11 20.23 -12.00
CA ASP A 698 -27.56 21.30 -12.82
C ASP A 698 -28.66 22.26 -13.29
N GLY A 699 -28.29 23.45 -13.78
CA GLY A 699 -29.24 24.45 -14.29
C GLY A 699 -29.63 24.25 -15.76
N GLU A 700 -28.78 23.55 -16.52
CA GLU A 700 -28.78 23.46 -17.97
C GLU A 700 -28.92 22.00 -18.40
N THR A 701 -27.93 21.16 -18.09
CA THR A 701 -27.92 19.72 -18.42
C THR A 701 -28.95 18.94 -17.58
N PRO A 702 -29.88 18.20 -18.18
CA PRO A 702 -30.83 17.37 -17.45
C PRO A 702 -30.12 16.33 -16.56
N ALA A 703 -30.70 16.05 -15.39
CA ALA A 703 -30.10 15.15 -14.42
C ALA A 703 -29.69 13.75 -14.95
N PRO A 704 -30.36 13.14 -15.95
CA PRO A 704 -29.88 11.91 -16.62
C PRO A 704 -28.54 12.10 -17.36
N GLY A 705 -28.45 13.11 -18.24
CA GLY A 705 -27.28 13.41 -19.08
C GLY A 705 -26.01 13.79 -18.32
N LEU A 706 -26.14 14.25 -17.06
CA LEU A 706 -25.01 14.46 -16.17
C LEU A 706 -24.14 13.20 -16.04
N THR A 707 -22.85 13.34 -16.37
CA THR A 707 -21.82 12.31 -16.19
C THR A 707 -21.02 12.56 -14.92
N TYR A 708 -20.22 11.57 -14.50
CA TYR A 708 -19.46 11.60 -13.26
C TYR A 708 -18.01 11.22 -13.51
N ASN A 709 -17.11 11.84 -12.75
CA ASN A 709 -15.68 11.63 -12.86
C ASN A 709 -15.09 11.38 -11.47
N VAL A 710 -14.42 10.24 -11.30
CA VAL A 710 -13.95 9.70 -10.02
C VAL A 710 -12.43 9.69 -9.98
N TYR A 711 -11.85 10.04 -8.82
CA TYR A 711 -10.46 9.76 -8.50
C TYR A 711 -10.34 8.85 -7.28
N VAL A 712 -9.25 8.10 -7.19
CA VAL A 712 -8.85 7.36 -5.98
C VAL A 712 -7.36 7.53 -5.72
N LYS A 713 -7.00 7.87 -4.48
CA LYS A 713 -5.65 7.80 -3.93
C LYS A 713 -5.56 6.67 -2.90
N GLN A 714 -4.42 6.01 -2.85
CA GLN A 714 -4.06 5.07 -1.79
C GLN A 714 -2.70 5.44 -1.19
N ASN A 715 -2.67 5.65 0.13
CA ASN A 715 -1.51 6.14 0.88
C ASN A 715 -0.89 7.46 0.34
N GLY A 716 -1.67 8.25 -0.40
CA GLY A 716 -1.25 9.52 -1.00
C GLY A 716 -0.77 9.43 -2.46
N ALA A 717 -0.41 8.24 -2.94
CA ALA A 717 -0.23 7.99 -4.37
C ALA A 717 -1.59 7.83 -5.06
N TRP A 718 -1.70 8.18 -6.34
CA TRP A 718 -2.91 7.87 -7.09
C TRP A 718 -3.04 6.37 -7.36
N VAL A 719 -4.29 5.94 -7.52
CA VAL A 719 -4.70 4.63 -8.05
C VAL A 719 -5.56 4.86 -9.28
N MET A 720 -6.49 5.82 -9.22
CA MET A 720 -7.25 6.32 -10.36
C MET A 720 -7.12 7.84 -10.37
N THR A 721 -6.62 8.42 -11.45
CA THR A 721 -6.27 9.85 -11.51
C THR A 721 -7.48 10.69 -11.96
N PRO A 722 -7.56 11.98 -11.55
CA PRO A 722 -8.78 12.75 -11.69
C PRO A 722 -9.03 13.25 -13.11
N LEU A 723 -8.01 13.31 -13.97
CA LEU A 723 -8.05 14.01 -15.27
C LEU A 723 -8.60 15.45 -15.14
N SER A 724 -8.41 16.06 -13.97
CA SER A 724 -9.04 17.30 -13.51
C SER A 724 -8.29 17.84 -12.30
N ASN A 725 -8.12 19.15 -12.18
CA ASN A 725 -7.46 19.72 -11.02
C ASN A 725 -8.28 19.41 -9.73
N PRO A 726 -7.71 18.71 -8.75
CA PRO A 726 -8.47 18.19 -7.60
C PRO A 726 -8.89 19.27 -6.59
N ILE A 727 -8.45 20.53 -6.75
CA ILE A 727 -8.77 21.65 -5.86
C ILE A 727 -10.00 22.42 -6.36
N ASN A 728 -10.06 22.72 -7.67
CA ASN A 728 -11.10 23.57 -8.25
C ASN A 728 -12.08 22.84 -9.19
N GLY A 729 -11.81 21.59 -9.58
CA GLY A 729 -12.65 20.79 -10.49
C GLY A 729 -12.48 21.09 -11.98
N PHE A 730 -11.52 21.94 -12.37
CA PHE A 730 -11.22 22.23 -13.78
C PHE A 730 -10.81 20.95 -14.51
N ARG A 731 -11.36 20.69 -15.70
CA ARG A 731 -11.02 19.50 -16.49
C ARG A 731 -9.68 19.68 -17.18
N LYS A 732 -8.78 18.70 -17.05
CA LYS A 732 -7.57 18.67 -17.89
C LYS A 732 -7.88 18.23 -19.33
N VAL A 733 -9.04 17.63 -19.59
CA VAL A 733 -9.53 17.26 -20.94
C VAL A 733 -11.02 17.55 -21.08
N ALA A 734 -11.43 18.25 -22.14
CA ALA A 734 -12.82 18.43 -22.54
C ALA A 734 -13.41 17.09 -23.03
N GLN A 735 -13.98 16.32 -22.10
CA GLN A 735 -14.68 15.05 -22.35
C GLN A 735 -15.58 14.68 -21.17
N ARG A 736 -16.56 13.81 -21.43
CA ARG A 736 -17.43 13.15 -20.44
C ARG A 736 -16.61 12.59 -19.25
N GLY A 737 -17.25 12.50 -18.08
CA GLY A 737 -16.60 11.96 -16.89
C GLY A 737 -16.17 10.49 -17.03
N ASN A 738 -15.08 10.08 -16.38
CA ASN A 738 -14.44 8.76 -16.57
C ASN A 738 -15.27 7.54 -16.11
N VAL A 739 -16.51 7.72 -15.63
CA VAL A 739 -17.47 6.64 -15.33
C VAL A 739 -18.85 6.86 -15.97
N ASP A 740 -18.97 7.73 -16.98
CA ASP A 740 -20.23 8.06 -17.65
C ASP A 740 -21.35 8.48 -16.69
N HIS A 741 -22.59 8.03 -16.92
CA HIS A 741 -23.79 8.37 -16.15
C HIS A 741 -23.94 7.56 -14.84
N ASN A 742 -22.94 6.73 -14.51
CA ASN A 742 -23.01 5.83 -13.36
C ASN A 742 -23.07 6.59 -12.02
N LEU A 743 -23.77 5.99 -11.06
CA LEU A 743 -23.86 6.47 -9.67
C LEU A 743 -23.10 5.56 -8.69
N SER A 744 -22.36 4.60 -9.24
CA SER A 744 -21.56 3.60 -8.52
C SER A 744 -20.41 3.15 -9.41
N TRP A 745 -19.21 2.97 -8.84
CA TRP A 745 -18.03 2.50 -9.54
C TRP A 745 -17.21 1.55 -8.66
N THR A 746 -16.68 0.45 -9.20
CA THR A 746 -15.97 -0.55 -8.40
C THR A 746 -14.56 -0.82 -8.91
N ILE A 747 -13.56 -0.39 -8.13
CA ILE A 747 -12.15 -0.62 -8.46
C ILE A 747 -11.54 -1.79 -7.67
N THR A 748 -10.47 -2.37 -8.20
CA THR A 748 -9.60 -3.30 -7.46
C THR A 748 -8.43 -2.54 -6.83
N LEU A 749 -8.24 -2.65 -5.51
CA LEU A 749 -7.15 -1.97 -4.81
C LEU A 749 -5.86 -2.81 -4.83
N PRO A 750 -4.70 -2.23 -5.19
CA PRO A 750 -3.44 -2.98 -5.33
C PRO A 750 -2.78 -3.29 -3.98
N ASN A 751 -2.85 -2.38 -3.01
CA ASN A 751 -2.23 -2.53 -1.69
C ASN A 751 -3.23 -2.23 -0.55
N THR A 752 -2.77 -2.35 0.70
CA THR A 752 -3.50 -1.93 1.90
C THR A 752 -3.09 -0.52 2.32
N GLY A 753 -4.01 0.27 2.87
CA GLY A 753 -3.66 1.61 3.35
C GLY A 753 -4.82 2.54 3.65
N ASN A 754 -4.46 3.82 3.83
CA ASN A 754 -5.39 4.94 3.74
C ASN A 754 -5.94 4.99 2.32
N ILE A 755 -7.26 5.14 2.16
CA ILE A 755 -7.88 5.47 0.88
C ILE A 755 -8.53 6.83 1.00
N GLU A 756 -8.33 7.66 -0.01
CA GLU A 756 -9.06 8.89 -0.26
C GLU A 756 -9.64 8.76 -1.67
N TRP A 757 -10.90 9.12 -1.87
CA TRP A 757 -11.51 9.15 -3.19
C TRP A 757 -12.45 10.35 -3.28
N GLY A 758 -12.69 10.81 -4.51
CA GLY A 758 -13.61 11.89 -4.76
C GLY A 758 -14.37 11.68 -6.06
N VAL A 759 -15.54 12.29 -6.16
CA VAL A 759 -16.32 12.36 -7.39
C VAL A 759 -16.73 13.81 -7.66
N GLN A 760 -16.60 14.22 -8.91
CA GLN A 760 -17.19 15.44 -9.46
C GLN A 760 -18.28 15.06 -10.49
N THR A 761 -19.27 15.94 -10.64
CA THR A 761 -20.22 15.90 -11.75
C THR A 761 -19.60 16.58 -12.96
N VAL A 762 -19.93 16.15 -14.18
CA VAL A 762 -19.52 16.76 -15.45
C VAL A 762 -20.76 16.92 -16.34
N ASP A 763 -21.01 18.14 -16.81
CA ASP A 763 -22.18 18.50 -17.63
C ASP A 763 -21.99 18.17 -19.13
N ALA A 764 -22.96 18.53 -19.97
CA ALA A 764 -22.93 18.30 -21.42
C ALA A 764 -21.92 19.20 -22.18
N GLN A 765 -21.50 20.32 -21.57
CA GLN A 765 -20.41 21.19 -22.04
C GLN A 765 -19.04 20.76 -21.49
N TYR A 766 -18.98 19.63 -20.78
CA TYR A 766 -17.82 19.10 -20.10
C TYR A 766 -17.26 19.95 -18.94
N VAL A 767 -18.00 20.92 -18.38
CA VAL A 767 -17.54 21.63 -17.18
C VAL A 767 -17.70 20.73 -15.94
N GLY A 768 -16.62 20.60 -15.16
CA GLY A 768 -16.58 19.75 -13.97
C GLY A 768 -16.93 20.50 -12.69
N SER A 769 -17.77 19.93 -11.81
CA SER A 769 -17.99 20.44 -10.46
C SER A 769 -16.69 20.39 -9.63
N THR A 770 -16.65 21.03 -8.46
CA THR A 770 -15.63 20.66 -7.46
C THR A 770 -15.82 19.19 -7.06
N PHE A 771 -14.74 18.49 -6.70
CA PHE A 771 -14.85 17.14 -6.13
C PHE A 771 -15.48 17.19 -4.73
N THR A 772 -16.44 16.30 -4.45
CA THR A 772 -16.78 15.93 -3.07
C THR A 772 -15.98 14.68 -2.71
N THR A 773 -15.32 14.67 -1.55
CA THR A 773 -14.32 13.66 -1.19
C THR A 773 -14.72 12.85 0.05
N ALA A 774 -14.25 11.60 0.10
CA ALA A 774 -14.41 10.69 1.23
C ALA A 774 -13.12 9.90 1.48
N SER A 775 -12.93 9.44 2.72
CA SER A 775 -11.74 8.68 3.11
C SER A 775 -12.10 7.47 3.97
N LEU A 776 -11.36 6.37 3.81
CA LEU A 776 -11.53 5.14 4.59
C LEU A 776 -10.21 4.39 4.81
N GLN A 777 -10.27 3.31 5.60
CA GLN A 777 -9.10 2.54 6.05
C GLN A 777 -9.17 1.09 5.56
N TYR A 778 -8.41 0.78 4.51
CA TYR A 778 -8.21 -0.58 4.01
C TYR A 778 -7.02 -1.26 4.69
N SER A 779 -7.25 -1.69 5.91
CA SER A 779 -6.49 -2.77 6.55
C SER A 779 -6.63 -4.07 5.75
N SER A 780 -5.55 -4.85 5.58
CA SER A 780 -5.67 -6.25 5.16
C SER A 780 -6.66 -6.98 6.07
N ILE A 781 -7.52 -7.82 5.48
CA ILE A 781 -8.55 -8.51 6.25
C ILE A 781 -7.86 -9.59 7.12
N ALA A 782 -7.71 -9.27 8.40
CA ALA A 782 -7.42 -10.24 9.44
C ALA A 782 -8.65 -11.15 9.62
N ASN A 783 -8.79 -12.14 8.72
CA ASN A 783 -9.81 -13.18 8.75
C ASN A 783 -9.82 -13.81 10.14
N THR A 784 -10.80 -13.41 10.95
CA THR A 784 -10.84 -13.73 12.37
C THR A 784 -11.35 -15.15 12.53
N SER A 785 -10.43 -16.10 12.33
CA SER A 785 -10.71 -17.52 12.52
C SER A 785 -10.74 -17.84 14.01
N LYS A 786 -11.83 -18.46 14.46
CA LYS A 786 -11.97 -18.94 15.84
C LYS A 786 -12.43 -20.38 15.82
N SER A 787 -11.74 -21.23 16.58
CA SER A 787 -12.16 -22.61 16.78
C SER A 787 -12.82 -22.79 18.15
N ILE A 788 -13.94 -23.51 18.15
CA ILE A 788 -14.76 -23.82 19.34
C ILE A 788 -15.23 -25.27 19.27
N CYS A 789 -15.64 -25.84 20.39
CA CYS A 789 -16.24 -27.18 20.42
C CYS A 789 -17.77 -27.12 20.30
N SER A 790 -18.38 -28.18 19.76
CA SER A 790 -19.84 -28.28 19.60
C SER A 790 -20.60 -27.89 20.88
N GLY A 791 -21.57 -26.98 20.76
CA GLY A 791 -22.38 -26.44 21.86
C GLY A 791 -21.73 -25.26 22.62
N GLU A 792 -20.56 -24.78 22.21
CA GLU A 792 -19.98 -23.53 22.74
C GLU A 792 -20.46 -22.29 21.98
N LYS A 793 -20.29 -21.14 22.62
CA LYS A 793 -20.55 -19.82 22.06
C LYS A 793 -19.37 -19.31 21.27
N SER A 794 -19.63 -18.69 20.12
CA SER A 794 -18.62 -18.02 19.31
C SER A 794 -17.93 -16.89 20.07
N ASN A 795 -18.67 -16.05 20.80
CA ASN A 795 -18.17 -14.90 21.57
C ASN A 795 -16.99 -14.17 20.90
N ILE A 796 -17.24 -13.54 19.76
CA ILE A 796 -16.26 -12.78 18.98
C ILE A 796 -16.63 -11.30 19.10
N GLY A 797 -15.78 -10.51 19.76
CA GLY A 797 -15.94 -9.06 19.83
C GLY A 797 -15.66 -8.41 18.47
N LEU A 798 -16.52 -7.47 18.08
CA LEU A 798 -16.39 -6.65 16.88
C LEU A 798 -16.05 -5.21 17.33
N SER A 799 -14.99 -4.63 16.78
CA SER A 799 -14.43 -3.36 17.23
C SER A 799 -13.74 -2.62 16.08
N SER A 800 -13.81 -1.28 16.11
CA SER A 800 -13.25 -0.40 15.07
C SER A 800 -12.51 0.77 15.70
N PRO A 801 -11.48 1.33 15.04
CA PRO A 801 -10.87 2.59 15.43
C PRO A 801 -11.71 3.83 15.07
N ALA A 802 -12.72 3.70 14.20
CA ALA A 802 -13.57 4.80 13.79
C ALA A 802 -14.68 5.12 14.81
N ALA A 803 -15.22 6.34 14.75
CA ALA A 803 -16.24 6.82 15.69
C ALA A 803 -17.64 6.28 15.37
N ASN A 804 -18.36 5.85 16.42
CA ASN A 804 -19.76 5.40 16.37
C ASN A 804 -20.09 4.34 15.28
N PRO A 805 -19.32 3.25 15.15
CA PRO A 805 -19.64 2.16 14.24
C PRO A 805 -20.87 1.37 14.74
N THR A 806 -21.60 0.78 13.81
CA THR A 806 -22.62 -0.24 14.08
C THR A 806 -22.29 -1.50 13.29
N PHE A 807 -22.52 -2.69 13.87
CA PHE A 807 -22.21 -3.96 13.21
C PHE A 807 -23.48 -4.80 13.03
N SER A 808 -23.64 -5.38 11.85
CA SER A 808 -24.59 -6.46 11.54
C SER A 808 -23.86 -7.62 10.86
N TRP A 809 -24.51 -8.78 10.77
CA TRP A 809 -23.95 -9.93 10.05
C TRP A 809 -25.02 -10.84 9.48
N ILE A 810 -24.65 -11.53 8.39
CA ILE A 810 -25.40 -12.63 7.80
C ILE A 810 -24.58 -13.92 7.84
N VAL A 811 -25.24 -15.08 7.82
CA VAL A 811 -24.59 -16.36 7.56
C VAL A 811 -24.36 -16.44 6.06
N LYS A 812 -23.11 -16.36 5.61
CA LYS A 812 -22.76 -16.52 4.19
C LYS A 812 -22.82 -17.99 3.80
N GLU A 813 -22.16 -18.84 4.58
CA GLU A 813 -22.09 -20.29 4.38
C GLU A 813 -22.05 -21.02 5.71
N ALA A 814 -22.65 -22.22 5.77
CA ALA A 814 -22.55 -23.14 6.90
C ALA A 814 -22.43 -24.59 6.40
N SER A 815 -21.52 -25.36 7.00
CA SER A 815 -21.39 -26.79 6.69
C SER A 815 -22.65 -27.56 7.13
N PRO A 816 -23.17 -28.54 6.37
CA PRO A 816 -24.47 -29.19 6.65
C PRO A 816 -24.60 -29.87 8.02
N ASN A 817 -23.48 -30.13 8.69
CA ASN A 817 -23.43 -30.68 10.05
C ASN A 817 -23.49 -29.61 11.15
N ILE A 818 -23.54 -28.32 10.84
CA ILE A 818 -23.61 -27.22 11.82
C ILE A 818 -25.02 -26.64 11.92
N THR A 819 -25.44 -26.35 13.15
CA THR A 819 -26.71 -25.71 13.49
C THR A 819 -26.50 -24.61 14.54
N GLY A 820 -27.45 -23.69 14.66
CA GLY A 820 -27.40 -22.57 15.62
C GLY A 820 -26.74 -21.28 15.10
N SER A 821 -26.31 -21.24 13.84
CA SER A 821 -25.84 -20.02 13.16
C SER A 821 -27.02 -19.19 12.65
N SER A 822 -27.05 -17.90 12.95
CA SER A 822 -28.07 -16.97 12.47
C SER A 822 -27.51 -15.57 12.18
N ALA A 823 -28.23 -14.79 11.36
CA ALA A 823 -27.98 -13.37 11.17
C ALA A 823 -28.22 -12.57 12.46
N GLY A 824 -27.62 -11.40 12.60
CA GLY A 824 -27.74 -10.60 13.82
C GLY A 824 -27.04 -9.23 13.74
N SER A 825 -26.93 -8.57 14.89
CA SER A 825 -26.28 -7.27 15.03
C SER A 825 -25.80 -7.00 16.46
N GLY A 826 -24.94 -5.97 16.59
CA GLY A 826 -24.30 -5.57 17.84
C GLY A 826 -22.79 -5.87 17.88
N ASN A 827 -22.12 -5.48 18.95
CA ASN A 827 -20.64 -5.45 18.99
C ASN A 827 -20.02 -6.82 19.39
N ILE A 828 -20.80 -7.89 19.48
CA ILE A 828 -20.34 -9.24 19.80
C ILE A 828 -21.13 -10.28 19.01
N LEU A 829 -20.46 -11.07 18.17
CA LEU A 829 -21.02 -12.24 17.50
C LEU A 829 -20.99 -13.44 18.48
N ASP A 830 -22.12 -13.69 19.15
CA ASP A 830 -22.23 -14.63 20.29
C ASP A 830 -23.25 -15.78 20.06
N GLN A 831 -23.12 -16.46 18.92
CA GLN A 831 -23.96 -17.58 18.50
C GLN A 831 -23.51 -18.89 19.16
N THR A 832 -24.46 -19.74 19.60
CA THR A 832 -24.15 -21.07 20.16
C THR A 832 -24.19 -22.12 19.05
N LEU A 833 -23.03 -22.63 18.62
CA LEU A 833 -22.94 -23.45 17.41
C LEU A 833 -22.80 -24.94 17.74
N THR A 834 -23.68 -25.76 17.18
CA THR A 834 -23.72 -27.20 17.42
C THR A 834 -23.37 -27.95 16.15
N ASN A 835 -22.24 -28.68 16.20
CA ASN A 835 -21.85 -29.68 15.22
C ASN A 835 -22.53 -31.02 15.59
N SER A 836 -23.31 -31.58 14.68
CA SER A 836 -24.03 -32.86 14.83
C SER A 836 -23.17 -34.09 14.52
N SER A 837 -21.99 -33.89 13.93
CA SER A 837 -20.99 -34.94 13.73
C SER A 837 -20.22 -35.23 15.03
N ASN A 838 -19.70 -36.45 15.13
CA ASN A 838 -18.81 -36.91 16.21
C ASN A 838 -17.34 -37.07 15.76
N THR A 839 -17.05 -36.83 14.47
CA THR A 839 -15.77 -37.16 13.82
C THR A 839 -15.27 -36.08 12.85
N THR A 840 -16.18 -35.40 12.15
CA THR A 840 -15.85 -34.33 11.19
C THR A 840 -16.08 -32.93 11.76
N THR A 841 -15.09 -32.06 11.61
CA THR A 841 -15.22 -30.61 11.87
C THR A 841 -16.10 -29.97 10.80
N GLY A 842 -16.94 -29.02 11.20
CA GLY A 842 -17.69 -28.15 10.29
C GLY A 842 -17.31 -26.68 10.48
N VAL A 843 -17.66 -25.85 9.51
CA VAL A 843 -17.34 -24.42 9.45
C VAL A 843 -18.61 -23.60 9.24
N VAL A 844 -18.67 -22.42 9.85
CA VAL A 844 -19.61 -21.35 9.50
C VAL A 844 -18.80 -20.11 9.11
N THR A 845 -19.17 -19.49 8.00
CA THR A 845 -18.62 -18.21 7.55
C THR A 845 -19.71 -17.15 7.67
N TYR A 846 -19.43 -16.12 8.44
CA TYR A 846 -20.28 -14.93 8.57
C TYR A 846 -19.71 -13.80 7.72
N GLU A 847 -20.56 -13.10 6.98
CA GLU A 847 -20.22 -11.79 6.44
C GLU A 847 -20.66 -10.73 7.46
N ILE A 848 -19.70 -9.98 8.00
CA ILE A 848 -19.95 -8.85 8.88
C ILE A 848 -20.09 -7.60 8.00
N THR A 849 -21.11 -6.78 8.26
CA THR A 849 -21.24 -5.42 7.72
C THR A 849 -21.10 -4.43 8.87
N GLU A 850 -19.95 -3.76 8.92
CA GLU A 850 -19.74 -2.54 9.71
C GLU A 850 -20.33 -1.35 8.95
N SER A 851 -21.10 -0.49 9.63
CA SER A 851 -21.78 0.67 9.05
C SER A 851 -21.54 1.92 9.89
N PHE A 852 -21.21 3.03 9.22
CA PHE A 852 -20.87 4.32 9.83
C PHE A 852 -21.99 5.36 9.63
N PRO A 853 -22.00 6.48 10.40
CA PRO A 853 -23.03 7.52 10.29
C PRO A 853 -23.14 8.16 8.89
N SER A 854 -22.04 8.21 8.14
CA SER A 854 -21.94 8.78 6.78
C SER A 854 -22.27 7.77 5.67
N CYS A 855 -23.16 6.81 5.92
CA CYS A 855 -23.57 5.72 5.01
C CYS A 855 -22.47 4.76 4.50
N LEU A 856 -21.20 5.06 4.73
CA LEU A 856 -20.04 4.18 4.48
C LEU A 856 -20.25 2.81 5.16
N LYS A 857 -19.83 1.74 4.47
CA LYS A 857 -19.91 0.34 4.95
C LYS A 857 -18.60 -0.40 4.70
N LYS A 858 -18.19 -1.25 5.65
CA LYS A 858 -17.03 -2.14 5.50
C LYS A 858 -17.49 -3.59 5.69
N LYS A 859 -17.20 -4.45 4.72
CA LYS A 859 -17.53 -5.88 4.76
C LYS A 859 -16.29 -6.72 4.98
N TYR A 860 -16.39 -7.70 5.88
CA TYR A 860 -15.31 -8.68 6.13
C TYR A 860 -15.87 -10.00 6.65
N GLU A 861 -15.10 -11.07 6.50
CA GLU A 861 -15.53 -12.41 6.90
C GLU A 861 -15.00 -12.84 8.28
N VAL A 862 -15.86 -13.53 9.03
CA VAL A 862 -15.53 -14.18 10.31
C VAL A 862 -15.81 -15.67 10.19
N ARG A 863 -14.78 -16.50 10.35
CA ARG A 863 -14.84 -17.94 10.09
C ARG A 863 -14.76 -18.74 11.39
N VAL A 864 -15.85 -19.40 11.76
CA VAL A 864 -15.95 -20.17 13.00
C VAL A 864 -15.86 -21.67 12.70
N THR A 865 -14.81 -22.31 13.23
CA THR A 865 -14.50 -23.73 13.05
C THR A 865 -15.02 -24.52 14.25
N VAL A 866 -16.14 -25.22 14.06
CA VAL A 866 -16.88 -25.92 15.12
C VAL A 866 -16.49 -27.40 15.14
N ASN A 867 -15.61 -27.75 16.07
CA ASN A 867 -15.10 -29.11 16.22
C ASN A 867 -16.15 -30.03 16.87
N PRO A 868 -16.24 -31.30 16.44
CA PRO A 868 -17.15 -32.26 17.05
C PRO A 868 -16.72 -32.57 18.49
N ARG A 869 -17.67 -32.83 19.38
CA ARG A 869 -17.35 -33.47 20.67
C ARG A 869 -17.21 -34.98 20.48
N PRO A 870 -16.39 -35.67 21.30
CA PRO A 870 -16.35 -37.13 21.34
C PRO A 870 -17.74 -37.73 21.57
N SER A 871 -17.96 -38.98 21.12
CA SER A 871 -19.19 -39.71 21.48
C SER A 871 -19.35 -39.80 23.00
N SER A 872 -20.58 -39.69 23.48
CA SER A 872 -20.93 -39.81 24.90
C SER A 872 -21.20 -41.27 25.34
N VAL A 873 -20.97 -42.26 24.48
CA VAL A 873 -21.33 -43.67 24.74
C VAL A 873 -20.07 -44.52 25.01
N VAL A 874 -20.00 -45.13 26.19
CA VAL A 874 -19.06 -46.21 26.52
C VAL A 874 -19.60 -47.53 26.00
N SER A 875 -18.75 -48.36 25.39
CA SER A 875 -19.12 -49.72 25.01
C SER A 875 -18.79 -50.72 26.12
N LEU A 876 -19.76 -51.58 26.42
CA LEU A 876 -19.69 -52.66 27.40
C LEU A 876 -19.47 -53.97 26.65
N ASN A 877 -18.36 -54.67 26.90
CA ASN A 877 -18.12 -55.99 26.32
C ASN A 877 -18.40 -57.07 27.38
N GLY A 878 -19.67 -57.49 27.45
CA GLY A 878 -20.18 -58.49 28.39
C GLY A 878 -21.47 -58.04 29.08
N SER A 879 -21.76 -58.66 30.22
CA SER A 879 -22.91 -58.31 31.07
C SER A 879 -22.55 -57.16 32.03
N SER A 880 -23.48 -56.24 32.29
CA SER A 880 -23.37 -55.24 33.36
C SER A 880 -23.55 -55.85 34.76
N ILE A 881 -23.94 -57.12 34.83
CA ILE A 881 -24.11 -57.93 36.02
C ILE A 881 -23.12 -59.09 35.96
N ILE A 882 -22.14 -59.11 36.87
CA ILE A 882 -21.08 -60.14 36.96
C ILE A 882 -21.04 -60.78 38.35
N CYS A 883 -20.42 -61.95 38.48
CA CYS A 883 -20.22 -62.60 39.77
C CYS A 883 -18.90 -62.15 40.44
N GLN A 884 -18.84 -62.22 41.77
CA GLN A 884 -17.65 -61.87 42.53
C GLN A 884 -16.43 -62.68 42.06
N GLY A 885 -15.35 -61.97 41.72
CA GLY A 885 -14.12 -62.54 41.15
C GLY A 885 -14.07 -62.57 39.62
N GLU A 886 -15.14 -62.22 38.92
CA GLU A 886 -15.13 -61.96 37.47
C GLU A 886 -14.82 -60.48 37.18
N SER A 887 -14.54 -60.18 35.91
CA SER A 887 -14.33 -58.83 35.39
C SER A 887 -15.14 -58.60 34.12
N VAL A 888 -15.62 -57.38 33.91
CA VAL A 888 -16.18 -56.94 32.62
C VAL A 888 -15.42 -55.73 32.07
N ARG A 889 -15.22 -55.68 30.74
CA ARG A 889 -14.49 -54.60 30.09
C ARG A 889 -15.42 -53.46 29.67
N LEU A 890 -15.11 -52.26 30.10
CA LEU A 890 -15.65 -50.99 29.61
C LEU A 890 -14.63 -50.34 28.69
N THR A 891 -15.01 -50.05 27.45
CA THR A 891 -14.14 -49.40 26.46
C THR A 891 -14.66 -47.99 26.18
N ALA A 892 -13.76 -47.01 26.23
CA ALA A 892 -14.08 -45.62 25.95
C ALA A 892 -14.29 -45.40 24.43
N PRO A 893 -15.15 -44.44 24.03
CA PRO A 893 -15.22 -44.00 22.64
C PRO A 893 -13.94 -43.26 22.25
N THR A 894 -13.61 -43.29 20.96
CA THR A 894 -12.32 -42.83 20.41
C THR A 894 -11.94 -41.40 20.84
N GLY A 895 -10.74 -41.25 21.39
CA GLY A 895 -10.13 -39.98 21.76
C GLY A 895 -8.61 -40.09 21.92
N VAL A 896 -8.00 -38.99 22.38
CA VAL A 896 -6.54 -38.89 22.63
C VAL A 896 -6.23 -39.00 24.12
N ASN A 897 -7.06 -38.37 24.97
CA ASN A 897 -6.92 -38.45 26.44
C ASN A 897 -8.22 -38.97 27.07
N TYR A 898 -8.08 -39.72 28.16
CA TYR A 898 -9.17 -40.34 28.92
C TYR A 898 -9.01 -40.06 30.42
N LEU A 899 -10.11 -39.90 31.14
CA LEU A 899 -10.14 -39.91 32.60
C LEU A 899 -11.43 -40.58 33.10
N TRP A 900 -11.30 -41.83 33.55
CA TRP A 900 -12.39 -42.61 34.15
C TRP A 900 -12.67 -42.20 35.59
N THR A 901 -13.88 -42.48 36.09
CA THR A 901 -14.26 -42.24 37.51
C THR A 901 -13.43 -43.04 38.53
N ASN A 902 -12.71 -44.08 38.11
CA ASN A 902 -11.74 -44.80 38.95
C ASN A 902 -10.31 -44.25 38.87
N GLY A 903 -10.08 -43.12 38.19
CA GLY A 903 -8.77 -42.49 38.00
C GLY A 903 -7.93 -43.07 36.86
N SER A 904 -8.39 -44.10 36.15
CA SER A 904 -7.69 -44.63 34.97
C SER A 904 -7.63 -43.61 33.82
N THR A 905 -6.52 -43.58 33.10
CA THR A 905 -6.31 -42.79 31.87
C THR A 905 -6.23 -43.65 30.60
N ASN A 906 -6.47 -44.96 30.72
CA ASN A 906 -6.46 -45.88 29.57
C ASN A 906 -7.76 -45.77 28.75
N SER A 907 -7.70 -46.17 27.48
CA SER A 907 -8.87 -46.26 26.58
C SER A 907 -9.89 -47.35 26.98
N TYR A 908 -9.58 -48.18 27.96
CA TYR A 908 -10.51 -49.14 28.57
C TYR A 908 -10.20 -49.34 30.05
N ILE A 909 -11.15 -49.89 30.79
CA ILE A 909 -10.98 -50.43 32.15
C ILE A 909 -11.63 -51.81 32.27
N ASP A 910 -10.99 -52.70 33.01
CA ASP A 910 -11.59 -53.96 33.45
C ASP A 910 -12.14 -53.78 34.88
N VAL A 911 -13.44 -54.02 35.06
CA VAL A 911 -14.16 -53.72 36.29
C VAL A 911 -14.52 -55.01 37.04
N THR A 912 -14.12 -55.08 38.31
CA THR A 912 -14.35 -56.20 39.24
C THR A 912 -15.15 -55.81 40.50
N ILE A 913 -15.53 -54.52 40.61
CA ILE A 913 -16.18 -53.93 41.79
C ILE A 913 -17.50 -53.29 41.35
N ALA A 914 -18.54 -53.38 42.19
CA ALA A 914 -19.84 -52.77 41.91
C ALA A 914 -19.75 -51.24 42.02
N GLY A 915 -20.34 -50.51 41.07
CA GLY A 915 -20.30 -49.05 41.06
C GLY A 915 -20.70 -48.41 39.75
N THR A 916 -20.68 -47.07 39.75
CA THR A 916 -20.99 -46.23 38.59
C THR A 916 -19.72 -45.78 37.87
N TYR A 917 -19.61 -46.11 36.58
CA TYR A 917 -18.45 -45.82 35.75
C TYR A 917 -18.81 -44.85 34.62
N SER A 918 -18.04 -43.77 34.48
CA SER A 918 -18.05 -42.91 33.29
C SER A 918 -16.64 -42.42 32.98
N VAL A 919 -16.42 -41.98 31.74
CA VAL A 919 -15.14 -41.47 31.26
C VAL A 919 -15.31 -40.05 30.72
N LEU A 920 -14.36 -39.17 31.05
CA LEU A 920 -14.15 -37.92 30.35
C LEU A 920 -13.16 -38.19 29.21
N VAL A 921 -13.62 -38.13 27.97
CA VAL A 921 -12.79 -38.28 26.76
C VAL A 921 -12.46 -36.90 26.23
N THR A 922 -11.23 -36.70 25.75
CA THR A 922 -10.83 -35.51 24.97
C THR A 922 -10.28 -35.97 23.62
N ASN A 923 -10.80 -35.42 22.52
CA ASN A 923 -10.34 -35.76 21.16
C ASN A 923 -9.13 -34.93 20.71
N GLN A 924 -8.66 -35.19 19.49
CA GLN A 924 -7.52 -34.50 18.86
C GLN A 924 -7.72 -32.98 18.69
N PHE A 925 -8.97 -32.49 18.75
CA PHE A 925 -9.31 -31.08 18.64
C PHE A 925 -9.38 -30.36 20.00
N GLY A 926 -8.97 -31.03 21.09
CA GLY A 926 -9.07 -30.52 22.46
C GLY A 926 -10.47 -30.59 23.07
N CYS A 927 -11.48 -31.04 22.32
CA CYS A 927 -12.87 -31.06 22.78
C CYS A 927 -13.15 -32.22 23.72
N ASN A 928 -13.67 -31.89 24.90
CA ASN A 928 -13.99 -32.86 25.94
C ASN A 928 -15.47 -33.25 25.92
N GLN A 929 -15.77 -34.52 26.23
CA GLN A 929 -17.11 -35.01 26.52
C GLN A 929 -17.07 -36.03 27.65
N ARG A 930 -17.95 -35.92 28.65
CA ARG A 930 -18.19 -36.99 29.63
C ARG A 930 -19.22 -37.97 29.09
N SER A 931 -18.96 -39.26 29.23
CA SER A 931 -19.89 -40.31 28.83
C SER A 931 -21.16 -40.35 29.70
N SER A 932 -22.18 -41.05 29.23
CA SER A 932 -23.22 -41.58 30.10
C SER A 932 -22.61 -42.49 31.19
N ASN A 933 -23.34 -42.63 32.30
CA ASN A 933 -22.97 -43.50 33.40
C ASN A 933 -23.35 -44.95 33.09
N VAL A 934 -22.37 -45.86 33.16
CA VAL A 934 -22.60 -47.31 33.12
C VAL A 934 -22.60 -47.84 34.56
N GLN A 935 -23.66 -48.56 34.93
CA GLN A 935 -23.77 -49.20 36.24
C GLN A 935 -23.27 -50.65 36.15
N ILE A 936 -22.31 -51.02 37.00
CA ILE A 936 -21.84 -52.40 37.14
C ILE A 936 -22.31 -52.97 38.48
N THR A 937 -22.97 -54.13 38.42
CA THR A 937 -23.44 -54.87 39.60
C THR A 937 -22.59 -56.13 39.77
N VAL A 938 -22.02 -56.31 40.97
CA VAL A 938 -21.24 -57.51 41.31
C VAL A 938 -22.02 -58.35 42.32
N ASN A 939 -22.44 -59.53 41.90
CA ASN A 939 -23.19 -60.48 42.70
C ASN A 939 -22.25 -61.35 43.56
N PRO A 940 -22.52 -61.52 44.87
CA PRO A 940 -21.70 -62.37 45.72
C PRO A 940 -21.80 -63.84 45.31
N ARG A 941 -20.67 -64.54 45.25
CA ARG A 941 -20.67 -66.00 45.04
C ARG A 941 -21.10 -66.72 46.33
N PRO A 942 -21.99 -67.73 46.27
CA PRO A 942 -22.38 -68.51 47.43
C PRO A 942 -21.24 -69.43 47.92
N LYS A 943 -21.37 -69.96 49.13
CA LYS A 943 -20.41 -70.91 49.74
C LYS A 943 -21.04 -72.28 49.97
N ILE A 944 -20.24 -73.33 49.76
CA ILE A 944 -20.63 -74.74 49.88
C ILE A 944 -19.53 -75.52 50.60
N PHE A 945 -19.91 -76.37 51.54
CA PHE A 945 -19.02 -77.28 52.25
C PHE A 945 -19.30 -78.73 51.87
N ILE A 946 -18.28 -79.58 52.03
CA ILE A 946 -18.41 -81.04 52.03
C ILE A 946 -18.17 -81.53 53.45
N THR A 947 -18.93 -82.53 53.89
CA THR A 947 -18.76 -83.25 55.16
C THR A 947 -18.47 -84.72 54.86
N PRO A 948 -17.41 -85.34 55.41
CA PRO A 948 -16.36 -84.75 56.26
C PRO A 948 -15.59 -83.60 55.58
N ALA A 949 -14.95 -82.73 56.35
CA ALA A 949 -14.29 -81.51 55.85
C ALA A 949 -12.76 -81.64 55.70
N SER A 950 -12.25 -82.86 55.61
CA SER A 950 -10.81 -83.19 55.49
C SER A 950 -10.66 -84.49 54.70
N PRO A 951 -9.49 -84.78 54.08
CA PRO A 951 -9.28 -86.00 53.31
C PRO A 951 -9.67 -87.26 54.09
N VAL A 952 -10.53 -88.09 53.52
CA VAL A 952 -11.10 -89.24 54.24
C VAL A 952 -10.27 -90.49 53.99
N LEU A 953 -9.80 -91.12 55.07
CA LEU A 953 -9.17 -92.43 55.04
C LEU A 953 -10.22 -93.53 55.22
N ILE A 954 -10.23 -94.52 54.32
CA ILE A 954 -11.06 -95.73 54.39
C ILE A 954 -10.20 -97.02 54.41
N CYS A 955 -10.60 -98.04 55.17
CA CYS A 955 -10.05 -99.39 55.03
C CYS A 955 -10.61 -100.02 53.73
N GLN A 956 -9.83 -100.89 53.08
CA GLN A 956 -10.20 -101.53 51.81
C GLN A 956 -11.55 -102.26 51.93
N GLY A 957 -12.49 -101.96 51.03
CA GLY A 957 -13.86 -102.52 51.04
C GLY A 957 -14.87 -101.76 51.92
N SER A 958 -14.44 -100.71 52.63
CA SER A 958 -15.34 -99.75 53.28
C SER A 958 -15.79 -98.64 52.32
N SER A 959 -16.77 -97.85 52.71
CA SER A 959 -17.20 -96.65 51.98
C SER A 959 -17.48 -95.48 52.93
N VAL A 960 -17.45 -94.26 52.39
CA VAL A 960 -17.85 -93.03 53.09
C VAL A 960 -18.96 -92.32 52.33
N THR A 961 -19.94 -91.76 53.07
CA THR A 961 -20.90 -90.80 52.51
C THR A 961 -20.31 -89.39 52.58
N LEU A 962 -20.12 -88.77 51.43
CA LEU A 962 -19.74 -87.37 51.28
C LEU A 962 -21.03 -86.55 51.11
N THR A 963 -21.29 -85.63 52.04
CA THR A 963 -22.50 -84.79 52.03
C THR A 963 -22.13 -83.34 51.74
N ALA A 964 -22.68 -82.79 50.67
CA ALA A 964 -22.61 -81.37 50.35
C ALA A 964 -23.64 -80.58 51.18
N SER A 965 -23.28 -79.38 51.64
CA SER A 965 -24.19 -78.52 52.39
C SER A 965 -23.91 -77.04 52.13
N PRO A 966 -24.96 -76.21 51.99
CA PRO A 966 -24.81 -74.78 51.75
C PRO A 966 -24.41 -74.03 53.02
N GLN A 967 -23.57 -72.99 52.90
CA GLN A 967 -23.36 -72.02 53.98
C GLN A 967 -24.22 -70.78 53.72
N TYR A 968 -25.27 -70.59 54.52
CA TYR A 968 -25.98 -69.33 54.59
C TYR A 968 -25.06 -68.25 55.20
N VAL A 969 -24.65 -67.28 54.39
CA VAL A 969 -23.83 -66.16 54.85
C VAL A 969 -24.76 -65.13 55.51
N SER A 970 -24.63 -64.94 56.82
CA SER A 970 -25.61 -64.23 57.65
C SER A 970 -25.50 -62.68 57.58
N GLN A 971 -25.66 -62.10 56.38
CA GLN A 971 -25.96 -60.66 56.22
C GLN A 971 -26.93 -60.37 55.06
N GLY A 972 -28.12 -59.87 55.41
CA GLY A 972 -28.93 -58.97 54.57
C GLY A 972 -29.68 -59.55 53.36
N SER A 973 -29.10 -60.46 52.58
CA SER A 973 -29.68 -60.92 51.31
C SER A 973 -30.04 -62.41 51.32
N SER A 974 -31.29 -62.70 50.94
CA SER A 974 -31.82 -64.07 50.86
C SER A 974 -31.35 -64.77 49.58
N LEU A 975 -30.05 -65.10 49.56
CA LEU A 975 -29.39 -65.83 48.48
C LEU A 975 -29.88 -67.28 48.44
N VAL A 976 -30.98 -67.53 47.74
CA VAL A 976 -31.48 -68.88 47.52
C VAL A 976 -30.51 -69.61 46.58
N LEU A 977 -29.84 -70.62 47.12
CA LEU A 977 -29.10 -71.61 46.33
C LEU A 977 -30.08 -72.56 45.64
N ALA A 978 -29.69 -73.06 44.47
CA ALA A 978 -30.32 -74.25 43.93
C ALA A 978 -30.01 -75.40 44.90
N ASN A 979 -31.02 -76.13 45.39
CA ASN A 979 -30.84 -77.39 46.11
C ASN A 979 -30.48 -78.53 45.13
N ILE A 980 -29.61 -78.21 44.17
CA ILE A 980 -29.13 -79.03 43.07
C ILE A 980 -27.61 -79.05 43.23
N PHE A 981 -27.08 -80.22 43.55
CA PHE A 981 -25.66 -80.45 43.82
C PHE A 981 -25.15 -81.50 42.84
N THR A 982 -24.34 -81.08 41.88
CA THR A 982 -23.84 -81.95 40.80
C THR A 982 -22.43 -82.38 41.12
N TRP A 983 -22.21 -83.68 41.27
CA TRP A 983 -20.89 -84.24 41.58
C TRP A 983 -20.11 -84.62 40.33
N SER A 984 -18.77 -84.71 40.44
CA SER A 984 -17.88 -85.17 39.36
C SER A 984 -18.13 -86.62 38.93
N SER A 985 -18.89 -87.39 39.70
CA SER A 985 -19.44 -88.71 39.33
C SER A 985 -20.65 -88.64 38.40
N GLY A 986 -21.12 -87.45 38.02
CA GLY A 986 -22.35 -87.23 37.26
C GLY A 986 -23.63 -87.30 38.09
N VAL A 987 -23.54 -87.62 39.39
CA VAL A 987 -24.69 -87.75 40.29
C VAL A 987 -25.18 -86.36 40.72
N ILE A 988 -26.49 -86.12 40.58
CA ILE A 988 -27.17 -84.92 41.09
C ILE A 988 -27.85 -85.29 42.42
N SER A 989 -27.20 -84.97 43.54
CA SER A 989 -27.63 -85.34 44.90
C SER A 989 -26.89 -84.51 45.94
N ASN A 990 -27.53 -84.18 47.07
CA ASN A 990 -26.85 -83.54 48.20
C ASN A 990 -25.83 -84.46 48.90
N SER A 991 -25.82 -85.77 48.62
CA SER A 991 -24.76 -86.68 49.09
C SER A 991 -24.46 -87.80 48.09
N ILE A 992 -23.20 -88.23 48.05
CA ILE A 992 -22.74 -89.45 47.34
C ILE A 992 -22.06 -90.40 48.32
N THR A 993 -22.20 -91.71 48.09
CA THR A 993 -21.40 -92.73 48.81
C THR A 993 -20.29 -93.21 47.90
N VAL A 994 -19.05 -93.23 48.41
CA VAL A 994 -17.85 -93.55 47.64
C VAL A 994 -16.99 -94.60 48.34
N SER A 995 -16.49 -95.57 47.58
CA SER A 995 -15.66 -96.70 48.05
C SER A 995 -14.29 -96.77 47.38
N ASN A 996 -14.03 -95.88 46.42
CA ASN A 996 -12.80 -95.82 45.65
C ASN A 996 -12.03 -94.54 46.03
N PRO A 997 -10.69 -94.58 46.03
CA PRO A 997 -9.89 -93.40 46.28
C PRO A 997 -9.92 -92.46 45.06
N GLY A 998 -9.86 -91.15 45.30
CA GLY A 998 -9.92 -90.14 44.24
C GLY A 998 -10.43 -88.78 44.73
N ILE A 999 -10.48 -87.82 43.81
CA ILE A 999 -10.96 -86.46 44.07
C ILE A 999 -12.41 -86.32 43.60
N TYR A 1000 -13.30 -86.00 44.54
CA TYR A 1000 -14.72 -85.77 44.30
C TYR A 1000 -15.01 -84.27 44.37
N THR A 1001 -15.48 -83.72 43.26
CA THR A 1001 -15.91 -82.31 43.14
C THR A 1001 -17.43 -82.25 43.24
N VAL A 1002 -17.97 -81.26 43.93
CA VAL A 1002 -19.40 -80.89 43.84
C VAL A 1002 -19.54 -79.46 43.34
N SER A 1003 -20.54 -79.19 42.51
CA SER A 1003 -20.91 -77.85 42.06
C SER A 1003 -22.39 -77.53 42.30
N THR A 1004 -22.68 -76.24 42.43
CA THR A 1004 -24.05 -75.69 42.53
C THR A 1004 -24.07 -74.24 42.04
N TYR A 1005 -25.26 -73.64 41.98
CA TYR A 1005 -25.47 -72.26 41.53
C TYR A 1005 -26.57 -71.55 42.32
N ASN A 1006 -26.55 -70.22 42.32
CA ASN A 1006 -27.60 -69.39 42.92
C ASN A 1006 -28.75 -69.17 41.92
N ILE A 1007 -30.01 -69.36 42.34
CA ILE A 1007 -31.17 -69.29 41.41
C ILE A 1007 -31.60 -67.86 41.03
N GLN A 1008 -31.10 -66.83 41.70
CA GLN A 1008 -31.45 -65.42 41.47
C GLN A 1008 -30.45 -64.72 40.54
N ASN A 1009 -29.16 -65.11 40.58
CA ASN A 1009 -28.08 -64.46 39.83
C ASN A 1009 -27.20 -65.42 39.00
N ASN A 1010 -27.52 -66.72 38.99
CA ASN A 1010 -26.86 -67.77 38.22
C ASN A 1010 -25.34 -67.97 38.51
N CYS A 1011 -24.80 -67.34 39.56
CA CYS A 1011 -23.40 -67.48 39.94
C CYS A 1011 -23.10 -68.90 40.42
N THR A 1012 -22.12 -69.54 39.79
CA THR A 1012 -21.68 -70.91 40.10
C THR A 1012 -20.61 -70.95 41.19
N ILE A 1013 -20.58 -72.05 41.95
CA ILE A 1013 -19.52 -72.40 42.89
C ILE A 1013 -19.25 -73.90 42.83
N SER A 1014 -18.02 -74.31 43.11
CA SER A 1014 -17.64 -75.70 43.35
C SER A 1014 -16.74 -75.84 44.58
N ASN A 1015 -16.66 -77.05 45.11
CA ASN A 1015 -15.73 -77.45 46.18
C ASN A 1015 -15.30 -78.91 45.97
N THR A 1016 -14.16 -79.31 46.52
CA THR A 1016 -13.51 -80.61 46.29
C THR A 1016 -13.17 -81.32 47.59
N ILE A 1017 -13.12 -82.65 47.56
CA ILE A 1017 -12.58 -83.48 48.63
C ILE A 1017 -11.82 -84.67 48.06
N GLU A 1018 -10.82 -85.15 48.79
CA GLU A 1018 -10.04 -86.33 48.46
C GLU A 1018 -10.42 -87.50 49.39
N VAL A 1019 -10.50 -88.71 48.82
CA VAL A 1019 -10.69 -89.96 49.55
C VAL A 1019 -9.51 -90.89 49.28
N LEU A 1020 -8.97 -91.51 50.33
CA LEU A 1020 -7.72 -92.25 50.34
C LEU A 1020 -7.90 -93.62 51.03
N HIS A 1021 -7.13 -94.63 50.60
CA HIS A 1021 -7.03 -95.91 51.31
C HIS A 1021 -5.90 -95.89 52.35
N TYR A 1022 -6.06 -96.62 53.45
CA TYR A 1022 -5.05 -96.73 54.52
C TYR A 1022 -4.46 -98.15 54.62
N THR A 1023 -3.12 -98.25 54.74
CA THR A 1023 -2.37 -99.51 54.89
C THR A 1023 -1.28 -99.40 55.96
N PRO A 1024 -1.44 -100.01 57.15
CA PRO A 1024 -0.43 -99.96 58.22
C PRO A 1024 0.70 -101.00 58.03
N VAL A 1025 1.84 -100.75 58.66
CA VAL A 1025 3.03 -101.64 58.66
C VAL A 1025 3.34 -102.11 60.08
N ILE A 1026 3.77 -103.36 60.24
CA ILE A 1026 4.04 -104.03 61.52
C ILE A 1026 5.36 -104.80 61.42
N ASN A 1027 6.19 -104.78 62.46
CA ASN A 1027 7.48 -105.49 62.50
C ASN A 1027 7.55 -106.50 63.66
N ILE A 1028 8.36 -107.55 63.47
CA ILE A 1028 8.77 -108.52 64.50
C ILE A 1028 10.29 -108.43 64.66
N ILE A 1029 10.76 -108.37 65.92
CA ILE A 1029 12.17 -108.25 66.27
C ILE A 1029 12.63 -109.54 66.94
N ARG A 1030 13.66 -110.19 66.39
CA ARG A 1030 14.37 -111.30 67.04
C ARG A 1030 15.50 -110.80 67.92
N SER A 1031 15.69 -111.44 69.08
CA SER A 1031 16.87 -111.29 69.93
C SER A 1031 17.40 -112.68 70.31
N GLY A 1032 18.70 -112.91 70.11
CA GLY A 1032 19.35 -114.20 70.37
C GLY A 1032 19.33 -115.17 69.17
N ASP A 1033 20.23 -116.16 69.25
CA ASP A 1033 20.50 -117.12 68.18
C ASP A 1033 20.32 -118.57 68.63
N VAL A 1034 19.80 -119.40 67.73
CA VAL A 1034 19.46 -120.79 68.00
C VAL A 1034 20.61 -121.71 67.57
N CYS A 1035 21.63 -121.78 68.42
CA CYS A 1035 22.65 -122.82 68.37
C CYS A 1035 22.37 -123.90 69.44
N LEU A 1036 23.13 -125.00 69.45
CA LEU A 1036 22.92 -126.14 70.37
C LEU A 1036 22.67 -125.71 71.84
N ASN A 1037 21.46 -126.00 72.32
CA ASN A 1037 20.91 -125.64 73.64
C ASN A 1037 20.69 -124.13 73.93
N GLY A 1038 20.67 -123.27 72.90
CA GLY A 1038 20.26 -121.87 72.98
C GLY A 1038 18.78 -121.63 72.62
N SER A 1039 18.30 -120.41 72.85
CA SER A 1039 16.92 -119.98 72.56
C SER A 1039 16.88 -118.53 72.09
N ALA A 1040 16.00 -118.22 71.14
CA ALA A 1040 15.74 -116.85 70.69
C ALA A 1040 14.42 -116.31 71.27
N VAL A 1041 14.29 -114.99 71.34
CA VAL A 1041 13.05 -114.29 71.71
C VAL A 1041 12.54 -113.50 70.50
N LEU A 1042 11.28 -113.69 70.15
CA LEU A 1042 10.58 -112.89 69.15
C LEU A 1042 9.67 -111.89 69.86
N SER A 1043 9.80 -110.61 69.53
CA SER A 1043 9.06 -109.50 70.13
C SER A 1043 8.29 -108.72 69.07
N TYR A 1044 7.03 -108.40 69.34
CA TYR A 1044 6.20 -107.54 68.52
C TYR A 1044 6.68 -106.08 68.61
N SER A 1045 6.76 -105.40 67.47
CA SER A 1045 7.10 -103.98 67.38
C SER A 1045 6.23 -103.28 66.34
N GLY A 1046 5.08 -102.76 66.80
CA GLY A 1046 4.11 -102.03 65.98
C GLY A 1046 3.27 -101.06 66.82
N PRO A 1047 2.29 -100.37 66.21
CA PRO A 1047 1.38 -99.46 66.90
C PRO A 1047 0.53 -100.17 67.97
N ALA A 1048 0.02 -99.41 68.94
CA ALA A 1048 -0.72 -99.95 70.08
C ALA A 1048 -2.01 -100.70 69.67
N TYR A 1049 -1.96 -102.02 69.72
CA TYR A 1049 -3.00 -102.96 69.30
C TYR A 1049 -4.15 -103.10 70.33
N THR A 1050 -5.30 -103.61 69.89
CA THR A 1050 -6.38 -104.05 70.80
C THR A 1050 -6.32 -105.54 71.16
N SER A 1051 -5.67 -106.38 70.35
CA SER A 1051 -5.29 -107.75 70.72
C SER A 1051 -4.11 -108.28 69.90
N LEU A 1052 -3.23 -109.08 70.50
CA LEU A 1052 -2.26 -109.95 69.82
C LEU A 1052 -2.59 -111.43 70.02
N LEU A 1053 -2.29 -112.24 69.00
CA LEU A 1053 -2.27 -113.71 69.09
C LEU A 1053 -1.14 -114.27 68.21
N TRP A 1054 -0.20 -114.99 68.82
CA TRP A 1054 0.90 -115.69 68.13
C TRP A 1054 0.50 -117.11 67.72
N SER A 1055 1.20 -117.71 66.75
CA SER A 1055 1.03 -119.12 66.34
C SER A 1055 1.25 -120.13 67.46
N THR A 1056 1.95 -119.75 68.53
CA THR A 1056 2.14 -120.54 69.76
C THR A 1056 0.92 -120.51 70.70
N GLY A 1057 -0.13 -119.76 70.37
CA GLY A 1057 -1.28 -119.50 71.23
C GLY A 1057 -1.06 -118.42 72.30
N ALA A 1058 0.15 -117.85 72.38
CA ALA A 1058 0.45 -116.77 73.31
C ALA A 1058 -0.17 -115.43 72.87
N THR A 1059 -0.49 -114.57 73.83
CA THR A 1059 -1.05 -113.22 73.63
C THR A 1059 -0.15 -112.10 74.18
N SER A 1060 1.07 -112.45 74.59
CA SER A 1060 2.10 -111.55 75.11
C SER A 1060 2.80 -110.74 74.01
N ASN A 1061 3.43 -109.63 74.38
CA ASN A 1061 4.28 -108.82 73.47
C ASN A 1061 5.47 -109.60 72.88
N SER A 1062 5.88 -110.71 73.50
CA SER A 1062 6.98 -111.54 73.03
C SER A 1062 6.76 -113.02 73.34
N ILE A 1063 7.46 -113.88 72.60
CA ILE A 1063 7.53 -115.34 72.81
C ILE A 1063 9.00 -115.80 72.78
N THR A 1064 9.33 -116.83 73.56
CA THR A 1064 10.65 -117.49 73.52
C THR A 1064 10.55 -118.78 72.73
N VAL A 1065 11.51 -119.01 71.83
CA VAL A 1065 11.52 -120.13 70.88
C VAL A 1065 12.86 -120.88 70.95
N TYR A 1066 12.78 -122.22 70.97
CA TYR A 1066 13.88 -123.13 71.31
C TYR A 1066 14.39 -123.96 70.12
N GLY A 1067 13.95 -123.63 68.91
CA GLY A 1067 14.31 -124.31 67.66
C GLY A 1067 14.02 -123.43 66.44
N PRO A 1068 14.63 -123.71 65.28
CA PRO A 1068 14.27 -123.05 64.04
C PRO A 1068 12.85 -123.44 63.61
N GLY A 1069 12.11 -122.49 63.04
CA GLY A 1069 10.73 -122.66 62.61
C GLY A 1069 10.09 -121.34 62.20
N SER A 1070 8.84 -121.41 61.73
CA SER A 1070 8.04 -120.23 61.40
C SER A 1070 7.11 -119.83 62.54
N TYR A 1071 7.02 -118.53 62.82
CA TYR A 1071 6.14 -117.96 63.83
C TYR A 1071 5.35 -116.79 63.25
N SER A 1072 4.03 -116.86 63.33
CA SER A 1072 3.12 -115.81 62.86
C SER A 1072 2.46 -115.08 64.04
N VAL A 1073 1.98 -113.86 63.80
CA VAL A 1073 1.21 -113.09 64.78
C VAL A 1073 0.08 -112.33 64.09
N THR A 1074 -1.10 -112.33 64.70
CA THR A 1074 -2.25 -111.53 64.28
C THR A 1074 -2.43 -110.36 65.22
N ALA A 1075 -2.49 -109.15 64.67
CA ALA A 1075 -2.76 -107.92 65.42
C ALA A 1075 -4.09 -107.30 64.95
N ASN A 1076 -4.95 -106.97 65.90
CA ASN A 1076 -6.16 -106.19 65.63
C ASN A 1076 -5.96 -104.73 66.03
N PHE A 1077 -6.38 -103.80 65.19
CA PHE A 1077 -6.38 -102.37 65.49
C PHE A 1077 -7.63 -101.69 64.91
N ALA A 1078 -8.37 -100.95 65.75
CA ALA A 1078 -9.50 -100.09 65.37
C ALA A 1078 -10.56 -100.72 64.41
N GLY A 1079 -10.72 -102.04 64.42
CA GLY A 1079 -11.68 -102.77 63.58
C GLY A 1079 -11.15 -103.31 62.24
N CYS A 1080 -9.91 -102.98 61.84
CA CYS A 1080 -9.24 -103.58 60.69
C CYS A 1080 -8.20 -104.62 61.18
N SER A 1081 -8.33 -105.88 60.77
CA SER A 1081 -7.46 -106.99 61.19
C SER A 1081 -6.30 -107.18 60.21
N VAL A 1082 -5.08 -107.32 60.72
CA VAL A 1082 -3.88 -107.54 59.89
C VAL A 1082 -3.13 -108.80 60.38
N PRO A 1083 -3.17 -109.91 59.61
CA PRO A 1083 -2.33 -111.07 59.86
C PRO A 1083 -0.92 -110.85 59.29
N ILE A 1084 0.12 -111.16 60.07
CA ILE A 1084 1.46 -111.39 59.52
C ILE A 1084 1.63 -112.89 59.30
N THR A 1085 1.87 -113.29 58.05
CA THR A 1085 2.37 -114.63 57.71
C THR A 1085 3.86 -114.73 58.01
N ASP A 1086 4.22 -115.74 58.80
CA ASP A 1086 5.52 -116.42 58.79
C ASP A 1086 6.80 -115.56 58.96
N TYR A 1087 7.15 -115.26 60.21
CA TYR A 1087 8.51 -114.84 60.58
C TYR A 1087 9.40 -116.08 60.79
N GLU A 1088 10.30 -116.34 59.85
CA GLU A 1088 11.17 -117.52 59.85
C GLU A 1088 12.45 -117.32 60.70
N VAL A 1089 12.69 -118.22 61.66
CA VAL A 1089 13.90 -118.23 62.50
C VAL A 1089 15.01 -119.03 61.79
N ILE A 1090 15.53 -118.44 60.70
CA ILE A 1090 16.65 -118.97 59.91
C ILE A 1090 18.02 -118.75 60.59
N ASN A 1091 19.02 -119.51 60.15
CA ASN A 1091 20.40 -119.49 60.66
C ASN A 1091 21.33 -118.69 59.69
N PRO A 1092 21.70 -117.42 59.99
CA PRO A 1092 22.26 -116.52 58.99
C PRO A 1092 23.73 -116.16 59.24
N CYS A 1093 24.62 -116.60 58.35
CA CYS A 1093 25.99 -116.08 58.24
C CYS A 1093 26.22 -115.44 56.85
N ASN A 1094 26.94 -114.31 56.86
CA ASN A 1094 27.69 -113.67 55.76
C ASN A 1094 26.99 -112.72 54.72
N ILE A 1095 27.61 -111.53 54.61
CA ILE A 1095 27.82 -110.64 53.42
C ILE A 1095 26.95 -109.35 53.27
N ASP A 1096 27.57 -108.33 52.63
CA ASP A 1096 27.24 -106.87 52.61
C ASP A 1096 27.15 -106.33 51.11
N PRO A 1097 27.46 -105.07 50.66
CA PRO A 1097 26.64 -104.32 49.67
C PRO A 1097 27.45 -103.88 48.38
N CYS A 1098 27.19 -102.86 47.54
CA CYS A 1098 26.23 -101.74 47.37
C CYS A 1098 26.25 -101.26 45.87
N LEU A 1099 25.26 -100.50 45.34
CA LEU A 1099 25.24 -100.13 43.89
C LEU A 1099 24.76 -98.68 43.49
N ASN A 1100 25.74 -97.82 43.11
CA ASN A 1100 25.78 -96.72 42.09
C ASN A 1100 24.70 -95.58 41.89
N LYS A 1101 25.12 -94.29 42.13
CA LYS A 1101 25.24 -93.10 41.21
C LYS A 1101 23.97 -92.39 40.59
N VAL A 1102 23.94 -91.18 39.96
CA VAL A 1102 24.67 -89.83 39.88
C VAL A 1102 23.91 -88.87 38.91
N LYS A 1103 23.79 -87.52 39.13
CA LYS A 1103 24.02 -86.38 38.15
C LYS A 1103 23.85 -84.93 38.72
N ASN A 1104 23.68 -83.89 37.87
CA ASN A 1104 24.09 -82.47 38.06
C ASN A 1104 23.06 -81.36 37.65
N ARG A 1105 23.37 -80.08 37.94
CA ARG A 1105 22.76 -78.80 37.46
C ARG A 1105 23.72 -78.00 36.53
N ILE A 1106 23.27 -76.88 35.91
CA ILE A 1106 23.88 -75.50 35.96
C ILE A 1106 23.03 -74.45 35.17
N ASP A 1107 23.36 -73.15 35.28
CA ASP A 1107 22.56 -71.92 35.02
C ASP A 1107 23.12 -71.05 33.84
N PRO A 1108 22.29 -70.39 33.00
CA PRO A 1108 22.73 -69.65 31.82
C PRO A 1108 22.95 -68.11 31.96
N CYS A 1109 22.94 -67.51 33.15
CA CYS A 1109 23.00 -66.03 33.32
C CYS A 1109 24.36 -65.34 32.98
N ALA A 1110 25.16 -65.90 32.06
CA ALA A 1110 26.59 -65.60 31.89
C ALA A 1110 27.02 -64.95 30.55
N ILE A 1111 26.13 -64.81 29.56
CA ILE A 1111 26.54 -64.50 28.16
C ILE A 1111 26.45 -62.99 27.82
N ALA A 1112 25.61 -62.21 28.50
CA ALA A 1112 25.27 -60.82 28.14
C ALA A 1112 26.31 -59.74 28.51
N ARG A 1113 27.62 -60.05 28.56
CA ARG A 1113 28.69 -59.08 28.93
C ARG A 1113 29.98 -59.13 28.08
N LYS A 1114 29.92 -59.64 26.85
CA LYS A 1114 31.04 -59.62 25.88
C LYS A 1114 30.62 -59.25 24.45
N ALA A 1115 30.03 -58.07 24.29
CA ALA A 1115 29.68 -57.48 22.99
C ALA A 1115 29.64 -55.93 23.05
N ALA A 1116 30.61 -55.32 23.75
CA ALA A 1116 30.65 -53.88 24.03
C ALA A 1116 32.00 -53.22 23.66
N ASP A 1117 32.85 -53.94 22.92
CA ASP A 1117 34.12 -53.49 22.36
C ASP A 1117 34.12 -53.74 20.84
N VAL A 1118 35.06 -53.12 20.11
CA VAL A 1118 35.17 -53.10 18.63
C VAL A 1118 34.29 -52.03 17.92
N VAL A 1119 34.58 -50.78 18.28
CA VAL A 1119 35.17 -49.73 17.40
C VAL A 1119 34.44 -49.27 16.12
N ASN A 1120 34.41 -47.93 15.98
CA ASN A 1120 33.94 -47.13 14.84
C ASN A 1120 34.68 -47.34 13.48
N LYS A 1121 33.95 -46.96 12.41
CA LYS A 1121 34.36 -46.38 11.10
C LYS A 1121 34.62 -47.28 9.86
N THR A 1122 34.31 -46.62 8.73
CA THR A 1122 34.73 -46.84 7.31
C THR A 1122 34.23 -48.07 6.54
N GLU A 1123 33.22 -47.82 5.70
CA GLU A 1123 33.21 -48.08 4.25
C GLU A 1123 33.80 -49.40 3.71
N THR A 1124 32.96 -50.43 3.63
CA THR A 1124 32.70 -51.20 2.38
C THR A 1124 31.30 -51.81 2.43
N ASN A 1125 30.72 -52.11 1.26
CA ASN A 1125 29.52 -52.97 1.17
C ASN A 1125 29.88 -54.45 1.47
N GLU A 1126 28.84 -55.24 1.73
CA GLU A 1126 28.87 -56.68 2.03
C GLU A 1126 29.49 -57.10 3.38
N LEU A 1127 28.63 -57.23 4.39
CA LEU A 1127 28.86 -58.04 5.59
C LEU A 1127 27.69 -58.99 5.79
N TRP A 1128 27.95 -60.28 5.68
CA TRP A 1128 26.97 -61.36 5.90
C TRP A 1128 26.99 -61.83 7.37
N LEU A 1129 25.92 -62.50 7.80
CA LEU A 1129 25.77 -63.08 9.15
C LEU A 1129 27.01 -63.88 9.59
N VAL A 1130 27.53 -63.57 10.77
CA VAL A 1130 28.80 -64.12 11.31
C VAL A 1130 28.57 -65.28 12.30
N ASP A 1131 27.38 -65.38 12.90
CA ASP A 1131 26.98 -66.43 13.86
C ASP A 1131 25.56 -66.96 13.53
N GLU A 1132 25.26 -68.19 13.94
CA GLU A 1132 23.93 -68.79 13.75
C GLU A 1132 22.85 -68.18 14.67
N PRO A 1133 21.58 -68.10 14.21
CA PRO A 1133 20.45 -67.74 15.07
C PRO A 1133 20.30 -68.66 16.28
N THR A 1134 19.80 -68.14 17.40
CA THR A 1134 19.58 -68.90 18.64
C THR A 1134 18.10 -68.93 19.02
N ILE A 1135 17.56 -70.11 19.33
CA ILE A 1135 16.15 -70.35 19.69
C ILE A 1135 16.05 -70.80 21.15
N PHE A 1136 15.34 -70.04 22.01
CA PHE A 1136 15.18 -70.36 23.44
C PHE A 1136 13.82 -69.92 24.01
N PRO A 1137 13.19 -70.67 24.93
CA PRO A 1137 13.52 -72.05 25.30
C PRO A 1137 13.23 -73.02 24.15
N ASN A 1138 13.91 -74.17 24.14
CA ASN A 1138 13.70 -75.24 23.16
C ASN A 1138 13.96 -76.58 23.90
N PRO A 1139 12.91 -77.36 24.25
CA PRO A 1139 11.51 -77.19 23.88
C PRO A 1139 10.83 -75.95 24.49
N ALA A 1140 9.86 -75.39 23.75
CA ALA A 1140 9.03 -74.25 24.13
C ALA A 1140 7.61 -74.69 24.53
N SER A 1141 6.89 -73.85 25.29
CA SER A 1141 5.53 -74.19 25.79
C SER A 1141 4.46 -73.12 25.56
N THR A 1142 4.84 -71.83 25.52
CA THR A 1142 3.89 -70.69 25.41
C THR A 1142 4.45 -69.54 24.59
N LYS A 1143 5.76 -69.27 24.71
CA LYS A 1143 6.54 -68.35 23.89
C LYS A 1143 7.86 -69.00 23.48
N VAL A 1144 8.43 -68.52 22.39
CA VAL A 1144 9.81 -68.77 21.96
C VAL A 1144 10.48 -67.46 21.56
N VAL A 1145 11.74 -67.29 21.92
CA VAL A 1145 12.58 -66.15 21.53
C VAL A 1145 13.56 -66.63 20.46
N ILE A 1146 13.67 -65.87 19.38
CA ILE A 1146 14.63 -66.10 18.29
C ILE A 1146 15.57 -64.88 18.26
N ALA A 1147 16.84 -65.09 18.61
CA ALA A 1147 17.89 -64.07 18.55
C ALA A 1147 18.69 -64.22 17.26
N ILE A 1148 18.96 -63.09 16.59
CA ILE A 1148 19.73 -63.02 15.34
C ILE A 1148 20.87 -62.00 15.55
N PRO A 1149 22.14 -62.42 15.61
CA PRO A 1149 23.27 -61.53 15.81
C PRO A 1149 23.58 -60.75 14.53
N TYR A 1150 23.68 -59.42 14.63
CA TYR A 1150 24.01 -58.48 13.54
C TYR A 1150 23.03 -58.51 12.34
N VAL A 1151 22.05 -57.60 12.36
CA VAL A 1151 21.09 -57.36 11.27
C VAL A 1151 21.10 -55.88 10.89
N THR A 1152 21.17 -55.58 9.59
CA THR A 1152 21.04 -54.24 9.00
C THR A 1152 19.86 -54.09 8.05
N GLU A 1153 19.32 -55.19 7.52
CA GLU A 1153 18.11 -55.21 6.68
C GLU A 1153 16.84 -54.88 7.48
N LYS A 1154 15.79 -54.50 6.75
CA LYS A 1154 14.45 -54.26 7.29
C LYS A 1154 13.54 -55.47 7.07
N ASP A 1155 12.70 -55.74 8.06
CA ASP A 1155 11.50 -56.57 7.94
C ASP A 1155 11.76 -58.03 7.52
N ILE A 1156 12.87 -58.61 8.01
CA ILE A 1156 13.27 -60.03 7.85
C ILE A 1156 12.09 -60.98 8.18
N PRO A 1157 11.63 -61.82 7.24
CA PRO A 1157 10.54 -62.75 7.47
C PRO A 1157 11.00 -64.02 8.21
N ILE A 1158 10.28 -64.37 9.27
CA ILE A 1158 10.43 -65.58 10.08
C ILE A 1158 9.16 -66.41 9.96
N ASN A 1159 9.27 -67.63 9.45
CA ASN A 1159 8.16 -68.53 9.17
C ASN A 1159 8.31 -69.83 9.96
N VAL A 1160 7.22 -70.39 10.48
CA VAL A 1160 7.21 -71.67 11.19
C VAL A 1160 6.33 -72.66 10.45
N TYR A 1161 6.85 -73.86 10.21
CA TYR A 1161 6.20 -74.96 9.50
C TYR A 1161 6.11 -76.19 10.39
N ASN A 1162 5.06 -76.98 10.22
CA ASN A 1162 4.96 -78.31 10.84
C ASN A 1162 5.78 -79.37 10.05
N VAL A 1163 5.84 -80.61 10.56
CA VAL A 1163 6.51 -81.73 9.86
C VAL A 1163 5.92 -82.10 8.49
N THR A 1164 4.73 -81.61 8.12
CA THR A 1164 4.14 -81.82 6.79
C THR A 1164 4.42 -80.65 5.83
N GLY A 1165 5.30 -79.72 6.18
CA GLY A 1165 5.67 -78.57 5.36
C GLY A 1165 4.60 -77.47 5.26
N LEU A 1166 3.59 -77.49 6.13
CA LEU A 1166 2.50 -76.52 6.14
C LEU A 1166 2.83 -75.38 7.11
N LYS A 1167 2.77 -74.13 6.63
CA LYS A 1167 3.09 -72.93 7.41
C LYS A 1167 2.02 -72.69 8.48
N VAL A 1168 2.41 -72.74 9.75
CA VAL A 1168 1.53 -72.55 10.92
C VAL A 1168 1.65 -71.16 11.53
N LEU A 1169 2.80 -70.48 11.43
CA LEU A 1169 2.99 -69.09 11.88
C LEU A 1169 3.92 -68.31 10.94
N SER A 1170 3.78 -66.98 10.97
CA SER A 1170 4.64 -66.01 10.30
C SER A 1170 4.82 -64.78 11.19
N SER A 1171 6.02 -64.20 11.23
CA SER A 1171 6.37 -62.99 11.98
C SER A 1171 7.56 -62.30 11.32
N ASN A 1172 7.78 -61.01 11.55
CA ASN A 1172 8.93 -60.28 11.00
C ASN A 1172 9.82 -59.72 12.11
N LEU A 1173 11.12 -59.61 11.86
CA LEU A 1173 12.04 -58.88 12.72
C LEU A 1173 12.09 -57.40 12.29
N ASN A 1174 11.50 -56.53 13.11
CA ASN A 1174 11.47 -55.09 12.86
C ASN A 1174 12.86 -54.45 13.10
N SER A 1175 13.19 -53.45 12.29
CA SER A 1175 14.48 -52.74 12.31
C SER A 1175 14.91 -52.27 13.71
N GLY A 1176 16.19 -52.45 14.03
CA GLY A 1176 16.79 -52.01 15.31
C GLY A 1176 16.63 -52.97 16.49
N ARG A 1177 16.13 -54.20 16.28
CA ARG A 1177 16.13 -55.28 17.28
C ARG A 1177 16.96 -56.48 16.83
N TYR A 1178 17.67 -57.09 17.78
CA TYR A 1178 18.47 -58.31 17.57
C TYR A 1178 17.72 -59.61 17.94
N TYR A 1179 16.42 -59.52 18.28
CA TYR A 1179 15.59 -60.67 18.59
C TYR A 1179 14.11 -60.41 18.32
N CYS A 1180 13.37 -61.49 18.03
CA CYS A 1180 11.92 -61.51 17.96
C CYS A 1180 11.34 -62.49 19.00
N GLU A 1181 10.23 -62.12 19.64
CA GLU A 1181 9.44 -63.04 20.47
C GLU A 1181 8.22 -63.52 19.68
N ILE A 1182 8.08 -64.83 19.51
CA ILE A 1182 6.88 -65.44 18.90
C ILE A 1182 6.07 -66.11 20.02
N SER A 1183 4.82 -65.71 20.16
CA SER A 1183 3.86 -66.37 21.05
C SER A 1183 3.24 -67.56 20.31
N ILE A 1184 3.20 -68.72 20.97
CA ILE A 1184 2.78 -70.01 20.38
C ILE A 1184 1.61 -70.69 21.15
N PRO A 1185 0.64 -69.96 21.75
CA PRO A 1185 -0.36 -70.56 22.65
C PRO A 1185 -1.23 -71.61 21.95
N ASP A 1186 -1.56 -71.41 20.67
CA ASP A 1186 -2.49 -72.25 19.92
C ASP A 1186 -1.79 -73.31 19.03
N VAL A 1187 -0.46 -73.33 19.00
CA VAL A 1187 0.31 -74.33 18.23
C VAL A 1187 0.35 -75.65 19.00
N PRO A 1188 -0.03 -76.81 18.42
CA PRO A 1188 0.02 -78.11 19.12
C PRO A 1188 1.44 -78.55 19.50
N ASP A 1189 1.54 -79.50 20.43
CA ASP A 1189 2.80 -80.13 20.78
C ASP A 1189 3.37 -80.96 19.62
N GLY A 1190 4.70 -80.96 19.47
CA GLY A 1190 5.39 -81.68 18.40
C GLY A 1190 6.64 -80.98 17.87
N LEU A 1191 7.05 -81.38 16.66
CA LEU A 1191 8.24 -80.88 15.98
C LEU A 1191 7.89 -79.87 14.89
N TYR A 1192 8.67 -78.79 14.82
CA TYR A 1192 8.47 -77.68 13.91
C TYR A 1192 9.80 -77.22 13.29
N LEU A 1193 9.71 -76.65 12.10
CA LEU A 1193 10.83 -76.08 11.36
C LEU A 1193 10.66 -74.57 11.29
N VAL A 1194 11.63 -73.82 11.81
CA VAL A 1194 11.71 -72.36 11.70
C VAL A 1194 12.57 -72.03 10.48
N GLN A 1195 12.08 -71.13 9.63
CA GLN A 1195 12.74 -70.62 8.42
C GLN A 1195 12.90 -69.10 8.56
N ILE A 1196 14.10 -68.58 8.29
CA ILE A 1196 14.44 -67.16 8.37
C ILE A 1196 15.02 -66.74 7.02
N GLY A 1197 14.45 -65.72 6.38
CA GLY A 1197 14.95 -65.18 5.11
C GLY A 1197 15.76 -63.89 5.32
N VAL A 1198 16.98 -63.81 4.79
CA VAL A 1198 17.88 -62.64 4.88
C VAL A 1198 18.55 -62.43 3.53
N GLY A 1199 18.27 -61.30 2.88
CA GLY A 1199 18.50 -61.11 1.44
C GLY A 1199 17.95 -62.30 0.62
N GLU A 1200 18.78 -62.87 -0.24
CA GLU A 1200 18.44 -64.06 -1.05
C GLU A 1200 18.71 -65.41 -0.33
N LYS A 1201 19.09 -65.42 0.95
CA LYS A 1201 19.44 -66.65 1.70
C LYS A 1201 18.37 -67.05 2.70
N GLU A 1202 18.14 -68.36 2.81
CA GLU A 1202 17.31 -68.96 3.85
C GLU A 1202 18.14 -69.73 4.88
N ILE A 1203 17.86 -69.53 6.17
CA ILE A 1203 18.36 -70.35 7.28
C ILE A 1203 17.19 -71.16 7.85
N ARG A 1204 17.42 -72.43 8.24
CA ARG A 1204 16.38 -73.33 8.73
C ARG A 1204 16.83 -74.06 10.01
N GLN A 1205 16.04 -74.00 11.08
CA GLN A 1205 16.38 -74.58 12.40
C GLN A 1205 15.19 -75.32 13.05
N LYS A 1206 15.49 -76.25 13.97
CA LYS A 1206 14.52 -77.11 14.66
C LYS A 1206 13.92 -76.41 15.89
N LEU A 1207 12.59 -76.37 15.98
CA LEU A 1207 11.83 -76.04 17.19
C LEU A 1207 11.06 -77.28 17.68
N GLU A 1208 11.06 -77.50 18.99
CA GLU A 1208 10.25 -78.51 19.66
C GLU A 1208 9.27 -77.81 20.60
N ILE A 1209 7.99 -78.22 20.57
CA ILE A 1209 6.93 -77.63 21.40
C ILE A 1209 6.38 -78.72 22.31
N LEU A 1210 6.40 -78.45 23.62
CA LEU A 1210 5.90 -79.32 24.69
C LEU A 1210 5.14 -78.47 25.72
N LYS A 1211 3.81 -78.53 25.71
CA LYS A 1211 2.95 -78.13 26.82
C LYS A 1211 3.00 -79.23 27.88
N LYS A 1212 2.89 -78.83 29.14
CA LYS A 1212 3.31 -79.63 30.30
C LYS A 1212 2.19 -79.80 31.32
#